data_AF-A0A9P1FXS3-F1
#
_entry.id   AF-A0A9P1FXS3-F1
#
_cell.length_a   1.000
_cell.length_b   1.000
_cell.length_c   1.000
_cell.angle_alpha   90.00
_cell.angle_beta   90.00
_cell.angle_gamma   90.00
#
_symmetry.space_group_name_H-M   'P 1'
#
loop_
_entity.id
_entity.type
_entity.pdbx_description
1 polymer ?
#
loop_
_entity_poly.entity_id
_entity_poly.type
_entity_poly.pdbx_seq_one_letter_code
_entity_poly.pdbx_strand_id
1 'polypeptide(L)'
;MPSSIPFQDCAGAHRPPQQLKDACVAGAAESFLTQLTAVVQLLAHGRAPGFVAPVLGGASLVALPKPAGGVRPIAVGEILRRLTGKCSEKMPVTFSGLCKWVLQSPMAWRRQSTPPEVRDHFPQLARWTTWCYGQPTRLQFGARTLESCCGVQQGDPLGPLLFSIALHKVAGSLRRQPLDLALFYLDDGALAGDIDNVAAVLQQLQQDCLTIGLRLNLDKSELVATGPVSEAALRARFPPSLLNNAGGAGRVVHSFEFLGAAIGEDTFIRDHTADRAAKAGNLLDELAELPDAQVGLRLLRACGGYARLVHSMRCNPPQSQGLALDMFDGMVRRCFGDLTGIHPTTQQWSQAARGLSHAGLGLRSCEKHASAAFLASVGSSLSACAELDTNFSADEVKTCSAVLAALAHYNAQLPPQQSLSLETALSSTQRDMSHRLDAAAWDAQLGQASVVEQAVLHSEASIGGRAFLTAVPRGLSRMEPAAFSAELRVRLSMPEADADVWCPRCDGPTCIAGGERTQRHHAVRDLVCHWATKAGLRPQAEAPHLLLPQSPDDFGSGRRRPADIFIPALAGSPTALDFAVTAHTRQETLAIASTTPGAAAAAYAQHKAAYLATAQTCQQQGIRFLPMVAEPTGCWEDGAMRILKRIAHAAAVRSGEDAGCAFTTFLQDLSVVIRSNRARAALRRRAELSTF
;
A
#
# COMPACT_ATOMS: atom_id res chain seq x y z
N MET A 1 -11.80 -54.21 8.81
CA MET A 1 -10.88 -53.20 8.24
C MET A 1 -11.72 -52.05 7.70
N PRO A 2 -11.39 -50.77 7.95
CA PRO A 2 -11.96 -49.66 7.20
C PRO A 2 -11.37 -49.65 5.78
N SER A 3 -12.18 -49.30 4.78
CA SER A 3 -11.74 -49.21 3.38
C SER A 3 -10.69 -48.10 3.18
N SER A 4 -9.58 -48.44 2.53
CA SER A 4 -8.54 -47.47 2.16
C SER A 4 -9.03 -46.47 1.12
N ILE A 5 -9.21 -45.22 1.52
CA ILE A 5 -9.24 -44.09 0.57
C ILE A 5 -7.88 -44.06 -0.14
N PRO A 6 -7.81 -44.02 -1.49
CA PRO A 6 -6.53 -44.02 -2.20
C PRO A 6 -5.78 -42.71 -1.94
N PHE A 7 -4.76 -42.78 -1.08
CA PHE A 7 -3.89 -41.64 -0.69
C PHE A 7 -3.09 -41.02 -1.86
N GLN A 8 -3.19 -41.56 -3.07
CA GLN A 8 -2.50 -41.06 -4.27
C GLN A 8 -3.02 -39.70 -4.73
N ASP A 9 -4.33 -39.45 -4.64
CA ASP A 9 -4.96 -38.21 -5.16
C ASP A 9 -4.79 -36.98 -4.24
N CYS A 10 -4.33 -37.18 -3.00
CA CYS A 10 -4.11 -36.08 -2.05
C CYS A 10 -2.79 -35.32 -2.25
N ALA A 11 -1.90 -35.79 -3.14
CA ALA A 11 -0.58 -35.20 -3.33
C ALA A 11 -0.66 -33.84 -4.07
N GLY A 12 -0.43 -32.75 -3.34
CA GLY A 12 -0.47 -31.39 -3.91
C GLY A 12 -1.86 -30.77 -4.01
N ALA A 13 -2.85 -31.26 -3.25
CA ALA A 13 -4.15 -30.61 -3.11
C ALA A 13 -4.03 -29.26 -2.37
N HIS A 14 -3.91 -28.15 -3.11
CA HIS A 14 -3.77 -26.82 -2.55
C HIS A 14 -5.05 -26.34 -1.85
N ARG A 15 -5.16 -26.61 -0.54
CA ARG A 15 -6.20 -26.04 0.31
C ARG A 15 -5.99 -24.52 0.46
N PRO A 16 -6.96 -23.68 0.08
CA PRO A 16 -6.81 -22.24 0.14
C PRO A 16 -6.75 -21.76 1.61
N PRO A 17 -5.94 -20.72 1.94
CA PRO A 17 -5.86 -20.16 3.29
C PRO A 17 -7.21 -19.69 3.87
N GLN A 18 -8.20 -19.47 3.00
CA GLN A 18 -9.55 -19.09 3.40
C GLN A 18 -10.22 -20.17 4.28
N GLN A 19 -10.00 -21.47 4.01
CA GLN A 19 -10.56 -22.56 4.84
C GLN A 19 -10.12 -22.49 6.31
N LEU A 20 -8.92 -21.99 6.60
CA LEU A 20 -8.46 -21.77 7.98
C LEU A 20 -9.12 -20.55 8.64
N LYS A 21 -9.56 -19.56 7.86
CA LYS A 21 -10.37 -18.43 8.36
C LYS A 21 -11.82 -18.84 8.57
N ASP A 22 -12.38 -19.62 7.64
CA ASP A 22 -13.75 -20.11 7.71
C ASP A 22 -13.94 -21.05 8.91
N ALA A 23 -12.88 -21.79 9.30
CA ALA A 23 -12.85 -22.59 10.53
C ALA A 23 -12.73 -21.76 11.83
N CYS A 24 -12.25 -20.51 11.77
CA CYS A 24 -12.22 -19.58 12.91
C CYS A 24 -13.60 -18.94 13.17
N VAL A 25 -14.66 -19.75 13.28
CA VAL A 25 -16.03 -19.25 13.53
C VAL A 25 -16.15 -18.62 14.92
N ALA A 26 -16.98 -17.57 15.02
CA ALA A 26 -17.29 -16.93 16.29
C ALA A 26 -17.83 -17.95 17.31
N GLY A 27 -17.31 -17.94 18.54
CA GLY A 27 -17.65 -18.89 19.60
C GLY A 27 -16.82 -20.18 19.62
N ALA A 28 -16.15 -20.58 18.52
CA ALA A 28 -15.26 -21.75 18.49
C ALA A 28 -13.80 -21.43 18.11
N ALA A 29 -13.52 -20.21 17.62
CA ALA A 29 -12.20 -19.79 17.14
C ALA A 29 -11.07 -20.03 18.15
N GLU A 30 -11.29 -19.82 19.45
CA GLU A 30 -10.28 -20.08 20.48
C GLU A 30 -9.90 -21.57 20.53
N SER A 31 -10.88 -22.47 20.62
CA SER A 31 -10.65 -23.93 20.62
C SER A 31 -9.97 -24.41 19.33
N PHE A 32 -10.39 -23.89 18.17
CA PHE A 32 -9.76 -24.19 16.90
C PHE A 32 -8.30 -23.70 16.85
N LEU A 33 -8.02 -22.49 17.33
CA LEU A 33 -6.66 -21.95 17.42
C LEU A 33 -5.79 -22.74 18.40
N THR A 34 -6.33 -23.23 19.52
CA THR A 34 -5.61 -24.14 20.43
C THR A 34 -5.23 -25.44 19.72
N GLN A 35 -6.17 -26.08 19.01
CA GLN A 35 -5.92 -27.32 18.28
C GLN A 35 -4.93 -27.12 17.13
N LEU A 36 -5.08 -26.04 16.34
CA LEU A 36 -4.18 -25.67 15.26
C LEU A 36 -2.76 -25.37 15.80
N THR A 37 -2.66 -24.73 16.97
CA THR A 37 -1.38 -24.50 17.67
C THR A 37 -0.72 -25.82 18.08
N ALA A 38 -1.47 -26.77 18.63
CA ALA A 38 -0.94 -28.09 18.97
C ALA A 38 -0.44 -28.87 17.72
N VAL A 39 -1.15 -28.77 16.59
CA VAL A 39 -0.71 -29.33 15.30
C VAL A 39 0.58 -28.65 14.81
N VAL A 40 0.64 -27.31 14.80
CA VAL A 40 1.84 -26.55 14.41
C VAL A 40 3.03 -26.86 15.31
N GLN A 41 2.83 -27.02 16.62
CA GLN A 41 3.87 -27.45 17.55
C GLN A 41 4.36 -28.88 17.23
N LEU A 42 3.46 -29.82 16.98
CA LEU A 42 3.81 -31.21 16.62
C LEU A 42 4.64 -31.26 15.33
N LEU A 43 4.25 -30.46 14.33
CA LEU A 43 5.00 -30.28 13.08
C LEU A 43 6.38 -29.66 13.34
N ALA A 44 6.45 -28.52 14.04
CA ALA A 44 7.70 -27.80 14.33
C ALA A 44 8.74 -28.66 15.10
N HIS A 45 8.29 -29.57 15.98
CA HIS A 45 9.16 -30.51 16.68
C HIS A 45 9.63 -31.70 15.81
N GLY A 46 9.22 -31.78 14.54
CA GLY A 46 9.50 -32.90 13.63
C GLY A 46 8.78 -34.20 14.01
N ARG A 47 7.70 -34.14 14.80
CA ARG A 47 7.01 -35.31 15.36
C ARG A 47 5.84 -35.82 14.50
N ALA A 48 5.73 -35.35 13.26
CA ALA A 48 4.68 -35.78 12.35
C ALA A 48 4.90 -37.24 11.87
N PRO A 49 3.85 -38.08 11.81
CA PRO A 49 3.98 -39.46 11.35
C PRO A 49 4.57 -39.57 9.93
N GLY A 50 5.49 -40.51 9.70
CA GLY A 50 6.16 -40.66 8.40
C GLY A 50 5.21 -40.82 7.22
N PHE A 51 4.04 -41.43 7.42
CA PHE A 51 3.05 -41.62 6.36
C PHE A 51 2.41 -40.33 5.83
N VAL A 52 2.48 -39.19 6.56
CA VAL A 52 2.01 -37.89 6.04
C VAL A 52 3.10 -37.06 5.36
N ALA A 53 4.36 -37.53 5.35
CA ALA A 53 5.47 -36.86 4.68
C ALA A 53 5.27 -36.69 3.15
N PRO A 54 4.73 -37.66 2.39
CA PRO A 54 4.45 -37.48 0.97
C PRO A 54 3.40 -36.40 0.68
N VAL A 55 2.52 -36.09 1.65
CA VAL A 55 1.42 -35.12 1.51
C VAL A 55 1.85 -33.73 1.97
N LEU A 56 2.33 -33.58 3.20
CA LEU A 56 2.74 -32.26 3.74
C LEU A 56 4.11 -31.81 3.19
N GLY A 57 5.00 -32.75 2.85
CA GLY A 57 6.26 -32.49 2.16
C GLY A 57 6.08 -32.20 0.66
N GLY A 58 4.91 -32.52 0.09
CA GLY A 58 4.56 -32.26 -1.29
C GLY A 58 4.13 -30.81 -1.56
N ALA A 59 3.98 -30.47 -2.85
CA ALA A 59 3.55 -29.15 -3.30
C ALA A 59 2.89 -29.20 -4.69
N SER A 60 2.01 -28.25 -4.99
CA SER A 60 1.61 -27.94 -6.37
C SER A 60 2.72 -27.13 -7.05
N LEU A 61 3.08 -27.45 -8.28
CA LEU A 61 4.13 -26.75 -9.02
C LEU A 61 3.51 -25.77 -10.04
N VAL A 62 3.97 -24.52 -10.03
CA VAL A 62 3.55 -23.46 -10.97
C VAL A 62 4.77 -22.97 -11.73
N ALA A 63 4.68 -22.96 -13.06
CA ALA A 63 5.72 -22.43 -13.93
C ALA A 63 5.47 -20.92 -14.17
N LEU A 64 6.30 -20.05 -13.61
CA LEU A 64 6.25 -18.61 -13.88
C LEU A 64 7.32 -18.21 -14.90
N PRO A 65 7.04 -17.31 -15.86
CA PRO A 65 8.06 -16.78 -16.76
C PRO A 65 9.05 -15.89 -15.99
N LYS A 66 10.30 -15.85 -16.44
CA LYS A 66 11.31 -14.89 -15.99
C LYS A 66 11.41 -13.71 -16.98
N PRO A 67 11.69 -12.47 -16.53
CA PRO A 67 11.77 -11.31 -17.43
C PRO A 67 12.81 -11.45 -18.55
N ALA A 68 13.97 -12.05 -18.26
CA ALA A 68 15.05 -12.32 -19.22
C ALA A 68 14.94 -13.72 -19.88
N GLY A 69 13.72 -14.27 -19.98
CA GLY A 69 13.48 -15.60 -20.55
C GLY A 69 13.73 -16.78 -19.60
N GLY A 70 13.18 -17.93 -19.97
CA GLY A 70 13.16 -19.14 -19.14
C GLY A 70 12.10 -19.10 -18.02
N VAL A 71 12.11 -20.14 -17.18
CA VAL A 71 11.04 -20.42 -16.20
C VAL A 71 11.59 -20.40 -14.76
N ARG A 72 10.77 -19.94 -13.81
CA ARG A 72 10.95 -20.07 -12.35
C ARG A 72 9.89 -21.04 -11.80
N PRO A 73 10.26 -22.26 -11.34
CA PRO A 73 9.32 -23.25 -10.84
C PRO A 73 8.96 -22.98 -9.37
N ILE A 74 7.75 -22.49 -9.12
CA ILE A 74 7.24 -22.21 -7.77
C ILE A 74 6.51 -23.43 -7.21
N ALA A 75 7.02 -24.00 -6.13
CA ALA A 75 6.43 -25.10 -5.39
C ALA A 75 5.56 -24.55 -4.24
N VAL A 76 4.25 -24.53 -4.44
CA VAL A 76 3.25 -24.10 -3.46
C VAL A 76 2.92 -25.27 -2.52
N GLY A 77 3.65 -25.35 -1.40
CA GLY A 77 3.47 -26.40 -0.39
C GLY A 77 2.14 -26.34 0.37
N GLU A 78 1.83 -27.42 1.09
CA GLU A 78 0.60 -27.55 1.90
C GLU A 78 0.48 -26.45 2.97
N ILE A 79 -0.76 -26.04 3.27
CA ILE A 79 -1.04 -24.88 4.13
C ILE A 79 -0.50 -25.05 5.56
N LEU A 80 -0.55 -26.25 6.14
CA LEU A 80 0.00 -26.53 7.47
C LEU A 80 1.52 -26.46 7.50
N ARG A 81 2.19 -26.86 6.40
CA ARG A 81 3.65 -26.69 6.27
C ARG A 81 4.02 -25.21 6.18
N ARG A 82 3.32 -24.45 5.35
CA ARG A 82 3.55 -23.00 5.18
C ARG A 82 3.25 -22.22 6.47
N LEU A 83 2.19 -22.59 7.18
CA LEU A 83 1.88 -22.04 8.51
C LEU A 83 2.99 -22.36 9.52
N THR A 84 3.39 -23.64 9.63
CA THR A 84 4.46 -24.05 10.55
C THR A 84 5.76 -23.30 10.27
N GLY A 85 6.18 -23.19 9.00
CA GLY A 85 7.34 -22.40 8.60
C GLY A 85 7.25 -20.93 9.03
N LYS A 86 6.11 -20.26 8.78
CA LYS A 86 5.88 -18.87 9.19
C LYS A 86 5.75 -18.68 10.70
N CYS A 87 5.40 -19.72 11.47
CA CYS A 87 5.41 -19.70 12.93
C CYS A 87 6.83 -19.89 13.48
N SER A 88 7.62 -20.82 12.95
CA SER A 88 9.02 -21.03 13.35
C SER A 88 9.91 -19.83 13.03
N GLU A 89 9.68 -19.15 11.91
CA GLU A 89 10.34 -17.88 11.54
C GLU A 89 10.09 -16.73 12.54
N LYS A 90 9.05 -16.84 13.37
CA LYS A 90 8.65 -15.82 14.37
C LYS A 90 8.97 -16.20 15.82
N MET A 91 9.62 -17.33 16.07
CA MET A 91 10.16 -17.62 17.41
C MET A 91 11.30 -16.62 17.71
N PRO A 92 11.47 -16.18 18.97
CA PRO A 92 12.50 -15.22 19.34
C PRO A 92 13.90 -15.84 19.28
N VAL A 93 14.46 -15.86 18.07
CA VAL A 93 15.89 -16.10 17.85
C VAL A 93 16.60 -14.76 18.06
N THR A 94 17.44 -14.67 19.08
CA THR A 94 18.25 -13.48 19.37
C THR A 94 19.30 -13.29 18.27
N PHE A 95 18.97 -12.48 17.26
CA PHE A 95 19.82 -12.27 16.09
C PHE A 95 20.78 -11.10 16.32
N SER A 96 22.08 -11.39 16.38
CA SER A 96 23.16 -10.39 16.34
C SER A 96 23.81 -10.39 14.95
N GLY A 97 23.56 -9.34 14.16
CA GLY A 97 24.10 -9.16 12.80
C GLY A 97 23.13 -9.61 11.69
N LEU A 98 22.76 -8.69 10.81
CA LEU A 98 21.75 -8.90 9.77
C LEU A 98 22.41 -8.92 8.38
N CYS A 99 22.66 -10.11 7.83
CA CYS A 99 23.35 -10.27 6.54
C CYS A 99 22.64 -11.29 5.64
N LYS A 100 21.82 -10.80 4.71
CA LYS A 100 21.09 -11.58 3.69
C LYS A 100 21.95 -11.77 2.44
N TRP A 101 22.52 -12.96 2.16
CA TRP A 101 23.57 -13.15 1.12
C TRP A 101 23.16 -14.17 -0.03
N VAL A 102 23.69 -14.05 -1.29
CA VAL A 102 23.24 -14.54 -2.64
C VAL A 102 24.12 -15.67 -3.24
N LEU A 103 23.57 -16.49 -4.17
CA LEU A 103 24.21 -17.17 -5.34
C LEU A 103 23.16 -17.67 -6.37
N GLN A 104 23.38 -17.59 -7.70
CA GLN A 104 22.40 -18.11 -8.72
C GLN A 104 22.84 -19.38 -9.47
N SER A 105 22.28 -20.53 -9.07
CA SER A 105 22.32 -21.82 -9.79
C SER A 105 21.12 -22.71 -9.37
N PRO A 106 20.80 -23.82 -10.06
CA PRO A 106 19.76 -24.74 -9.60
C PRO A 106 20.13 -25.32 -8.22
N MET A 107 19.22 -25.20 -7.25
CA MET A 107 19.47 -25.48 -5.84
C MET A 107 19.84 -26.97 -5.61
N ALA A 108 21.13 -27.27 -5.51
CA ALA A 108 21.65 -28.64 -5.57
C ALA A 108 22.20 -29.20 -4.24
N TRP A 109 21.71 -28.69 -3.10
CA TRP A 109 21.77 -29.45 -1.84
C TRP A 109 21.05 -30.80 -2.01
N ARG A 110 21.76 -31.92 -1.83
CA ARG A 110 21.17 -33.27 -1.92
C ARG A 110 20.33 -33.55 -0.68
N ARG A 111 19.11 -34.07 -0.87
CA ARG A 111 18.12 -34.35 0.21
C ARG A 111 18.45 -35.50 1.15
N GLN A 112 19.73 -35.79 1.38
CA GLN A 112 20.20 -36.94 2.15
C GLN A 112 20.62 -36.57 3.58
N SER A 113 20.94 -35.30 3.86
CA SER A 113 21.28 -34.83 5.21
C SER A 113 21.09 -33.33 5.37
N THR A 114 20.21 -32.90 6.29
CA THR A 114 20.02 -31.48 6.66
C THR A 114 21.37 -30.82 6.96
N PRO A 115 21.64 -29.59 6.44
CA PRO A 115 22.93 -28.94 6.66
C PRO A 115 23.26 -28.89 8.15
N PRO A 116 24.49 -29.30 8.58
CA PRO A 116 24.91 -29.25 9.98
C PRO A 116 24.63 -27.88 10.61
N GLU A 117 24.87 -26.82 9.86
CA GLU A 117 24.66 -25.42 10.26
C GLU A 117 23.22 -25.13 10.72
N VAL A 118 22.20 -25.85 10.19
CA VAL A 118 20.80 -25.73 10.65
C VAL A 118 20.60 -26.42 12.00
N ARG A 119 21.32 -27.51 12.30
CA ARG A 119 21.31 -28.18 13.61
C ARG A 119 22.05 -27.35 14.65
N ASP A 120 23.17 -26.76 14.26
CA ASP A 120 24.07 -26.03 15.15
C ASP A 120 23.46 -24.67 15.55
N HIS A 121 22.92 -23.90 14.59
CA HIS A 121 22.31 -22.59 14.87
C HIS A 121 20.81 -22.67 15.22
N PHE A 122 20.07 -23.67 14.74
CA PHE A 122 18.61 -23.76 14.91
C PHE A 122 18.12 -25.19 15.28
N PRO A 123 18.59 -25.79 16.39
CA PRO A 123 18.35 -27.20 16.75
C PRO A 123 16.86 -27.58 16.93
N GLN A 124 15.98 -26.60 17.16
CA GLN A 124 14.52 -26.82 17.15
C GLN A 124 14.01 -26.97 15.71
N LEU A 125 14.29 -25.98 14.85
CA LEU A 125 13.92 -25.95 13.43
C LEU A 125 14.49 -27.14 12.66
N ALA A 126 15.70 -27.58 12.99
CA ALA A 126 16.38 -28.68 12.33
C ALA A 126 15.57 -29.98 12.28
N ARG A 127 14.69 -30.23 13.26
CA ARG A 127 13.81 -31.41 13.28
C ARG A 127 12.76 -31.34 12.18
N TRP A 128 12.06 -30.20 12.09
CA TRP A 128 11.07 -29.95 11.04
C TRP A 128 11.71 -29.84 9.64
N THR A 129 12.90 -29.24 9.54
CA THR A 129 13.69 -29.23 8.30
C THR A 129 14.09 -30.65 7.88
N THR A 130 14.61 -31.47 8.79
CA THR A 130 14.94 -32.89 8.49
C THR A 130 13.70 -33.65 8.03
N TRP A 131 12.54 -33.37 8.62
CA TRP A 131 11.27 -34.00 8.23
C TRP A 131 10.78 -33.55 6.84
N CYS A 132 10.81 -32.25 6.53
CA CYS A 132 10.36 -31.70 5.24
C CYS A 132 11.28 -32.03 4.06
N TYR A 133 12.57 -32.23 4.34
CA TYR A 133 13.63 -32.19 3.33
C TYR A 133 14.59 -33.37 3.36
N GLY A 134 14.59 -34.22 4.39
CA GLY A 134 15.50 -35.37 4.51
C GLY A 134 15.14 -36.58 3.64
N GLN A 135 14.17 -36.44 2.72
CA GLN A 135 13.77 -37.40 1.70
C GLN A 135 13.27 -36.65 0.44
N PRO A 136 13.21 -37.31 -0.73
CA PRO A 136 12.49 -36.79 -1.90
C PRO A 136 11.02 -36.52 -1.59
N THR A 137 10.45 -35.46 -2.15
CA THR A 137 9.01 -35.15 -2.00
C THR A 137 8.33 -34.85 -3.34
N ARG A 138 7.03 -35.16 -3.44
CA ARG A 138 6.28 -35.08 -4.71
C ARG A 138 5.84 -33.66 -5.05
N LEU A 139 6.12 -33.24 -6.28
CA LEU A 139 5.66 -31.98 -6.87
C LEU A 139 4.64 -32.29 -7.96
N GLN A 140 3.43 -31.76 -7.87
CA GLN A 140 2.38 -32.01 -8.85
C GLN A 140 2.31 -30.88 -9.89
N PHE A 141 2.53 -31.19 -11.16
CA PHE A 141 2.51 -30.27 -12.30
C PHE A 141 1.48 -30.73 -13.33
N GLY A 142 0.24 -30.22 -13.21
CA GLY A 142 -0.90 -30.72 -13.97
C GLY A 142 -1.13 -32.20 -13.68
N ALA A 143 -1.13 -33.04 -14.72
CA ALA A 143 -1.24 -34.50 -14.60
C ALA A 143 0.10 -35.21 -14.27
N ARG A 144 1.24 -34.51 -14.24
CA ARG A 144 2.56 -35.12 -13.99
C ARG A 144 3.01 -34.93 -12.54
N THR A 145 3.50 -35.99 -11.92
CA THR A 145 4.23 -35.91 -10.65
C THR A 145 5.75 -35.89 -10.93
N LEU A 146 6.48 -35.00 -10.26
CA LEU A 146 7.94 -34.91 -10.29
C LEU A 146 8.50 -35.11 -8.88
N GLU A 147 9.70 -35.66 -8.75
CA GLU A 147 10.36 -35.80 -7.45
C GLU A 147 11.33 -34.64 -7.16
N SER A 148 11.16 -34.02 -5.99
CA SER A 148 12.00 -32.95 -5.48
C SER A 148 13.21 -33.56 -4.76
N CYS A 149 14.21 -34.00 -5.53
CA CYS A 149 15.37 -34.75 -5.03
C CYS A 149 16.56 -33.87 -4.58
N CYS A 150 16.49 -32.56 -4.82
CA CYS A 150 17.48 -31.58 -4.37
C CYS A 150 16.81 -30.25 -3.98
N GLY A 151 17.54 -29.43 -3.21
CA GLY A 151 17.23 -28.05 -2.94
C GLY A 151 16.05 -27.79 -2.01
N VAL A 152 15.92 -26.52 -1.61
CA VAL A 152 14.72 -25.98 -0.95
C VAL A 152 13.60 -25.75 -1.97
N GLN A 153 12.34 -25.82 -1.54
CA GLN A 153 11.20 -25.54 -2.42
C GLN A 153 11.01 -24.03 -2.59
N GLN A 154 11.08 -23.50 -3.81
CA GLN A 154 10.80 -22.08 -4.09
C GLN A 154 9.30 -21.79 -3.85
N GLY A 155 8.99 -21.22 -2.68
CA GLY A 155 7.60 -21.05 -2.20
C GLY A 155 7.39 -21.54 -0.76
N ASP A 156 8.32 -22.33 -0.23
CA ASP A 156 8.40 -22.63 1.20
C ASP A 156 8.89 -21.39 1.98
N PRO A 157 8.16 -20.91 3.00
CA PRO A 157 8.60 -19.82 3.88
C PRO A 157 10.01 -19.97 4.46
N LEU A 158 10.43 -21.20 4.76
CA LEU A 158 11.76 -21.48 5.32
C LEU A 158 12.86 -21.51 4.25
N GLY A 159 12.52 -21.61 2.97
CA GLY A 159 13.46 -21.77 1.86
C GLY A 159 14.58 -20.72 1.84
N PRO A 160 14.27 -19.40 1.91
CA PRO A 160 15.29 -18.36 1.95
C PRO A 160 16.23 -18.45 3.16
N LEU A 161 15.70 -18.74 4.36
CA LEU A 161 16.49 -18.91 5.58
C LEU A 161 17.43 -20.12 5.47
N LEU A 162 16.90 -21.27 5.05
CA LEU A 162 17.68 -22.50 4.89
C LEU A 162 18.79 -22.37 3.84
N PHE A 163 18.53 -21.63 2.75
CA PHE A 163 19.55 -21.27 1.77
C PHE A 163 20.64 -20.36 2.38
N SER A 164 20.22 -19.29 3.08
CA SER A 164 21.16 -18.37 3.72
C SER A 164 22.03 -19.04 4.78
N ILE A 165 21.49 -20.00 5.56
CA ILE A 165 22.26 -20.77 6.55
C ILE A 165 23.34 -21.63 5.86
N ALA A 166 23.01 -22.34 4.78
CA ALA A 166 23.99 -23.14 4.05
C ALA A 166 25.10 -22.28 3.43
N LEU A 167 24.78 -21.06 2.98
CA LEU A 167 25.75 -20.10 2.45
C LEU A 167 26.54 -19.36 3.53
N HIS A 168 26.01 -19.23 4.76
CA HIS A 168 26.56 -18.39 5.82
C HIS A 168 28.03 -18.71 6.15
N LYS A 169 28.38 -20.00 6.20
CA LYS A 169 29.74 -20.48 6.47
C LYS A 169 30.76 -20.02 5.41
N VAL A 170 30.33 -19.96 4.15
CA VAL A 170 31.15 -19.48 3.03
C VAL A 170 31.21 -17.95 3.03
N ALA A 171 30.08 -17.25 3.19
CA ALA A 171 30.10 -15.79 3.35
C ALA A 171 31.00 -15.35 4.52
N GLY A 172 30.99 -16.11 5.62
CA GLY A 172 31.86 -15.91 6.77
C GLY A 172 33.33 -16.28 6.57
N SER A 173 33.70 -17.15 5.61
CA SER A 173 35.11 -17.38 5.26
C SER A 173 35.66 -16.24 4.38
N LEU A 174 34.85 -15.76 3.44
CA LEU A 174 35.20 -14.71 2.49
C LEU A 174 35.36 -13.33 3.17
N ARG A 175 34.59 -13.04 4.23
CA ARG A 175 34.74 -11.83 5.07
C ARG A 175 36.02 -11.74 5.91
N ARG A 176 36.87 -12.77 5.90
CA ARG A 176 38.20 -12.75 6.54
C ARG A 176 39.35 -12.67 5.53
N GLN A 177 39.03 -12.47 4.24
CA GLN A 177 40.00 -12.30 3.18
C GLN A 177 40.39 -10.81 3.03
N PRO A 178 41.53 -10.47 2.42
CA PRO A 178 41.91 -9.09 2.12
C PRO A 178 41.08 -8.51 0.95
N LEU A 179 39.80 -8.28 1.22
CA LEU A 179 38.85 -7.62 0.33
C LEU A 179 38.28 -6.39 1.01
N ASP A 180 38.16 -5.29 0.26
CA ASP A 180 37.46 -4.09 0.72
C ASP A 180 35.97 -4.39 0.97
N LEU A 181 35.38 -5.27 0.15
CA LEU A 181 33.96 -5.57 0.21
C LEU A 181 33.66 -7.06 -0.07
N ALA A 182 33.42 -7.83 0.98
CA ALA A 182 32.97 -9.23 0.96
C ALA A 182 31.52 -9.34 1.48
N LEU A 183 30.64 -8.53 0.90
CA LEU A 183 29.32 -8.17 1.44
C LEU A 183 28.02 -9.22 1.15
N PHE A 184 26.74 -9.89 -0.69
CA PHE A 184 25.57 -10.63 -1.33
C PHE A 184 24.02 -10.31 -1.04
N TYR A 185 23.01 -11.14 -1.46
CA TYR A 185 21.51 -10.89 -1.30
C TYR A 185 20.38 -11.98 -1.50
N LEU A 186 20.61 -13.31 -1.68
CA LEU A 186 19.76 -14.40 -2.29
C LEU A 186 20.14 -15.02 -3.70
N ASP A 187 19.90 -14.44 -4.89
CA ASP A 187 20.24 -15.10 -6.19
C ASP A 187 20.98 -14.28 -7.32
N ASP A 188 22.27 -13.86 -7.16
CA ASP A 188 23.35 -13.59 -8.20
C ASP A 188 24.81 -13.41 -7.61
N GLY A 189 25.51 -12.23 -7.54
CA GLY A 189 26.82 -12.03 -6.78
C GLY A 189 27.46 -10.60 -6.63
N ALA A 190 28.43 -10.34 -5.69
CA ALA A 190 29.35 -9.14 -5.60
C ALA A 190 30.61 -9.29 -4.67
N LEU A 191 31.83 -8.99 -5.12
CA LEU A 191 33.10 -8.91 -4.34
C LEU A 191 33.94 -7.71 -4.84
N ALA A 192 34.62 -6.97 -3.96
CA ALA A 192 35.53 -5.86 -4.35
C ALA A 192 36.81 -5.80 -3.52
N GLY A 193 37.88 -5.25 -4.12
CA GLY A 193 39.25 -5.20 -3.61
C GLY A 193 40.26 -5.24 -4.76
N ASP A 194 41.55 -5.36 -4.45
CA ASP A 194 42.62 -5.54 -5.43
C ASP A 194 42.38 -6.70 -6.41
N ILE A 195 42.80 -6.53 -7.66
CA ILE A 195 42.63 -7.50 -8.76
C ILE A 195 43.09 -8.91 -8.37
N ASP A 196 44.26 -9.03 -7.76
CA ASP A 196 44.85 -10.31 -7.36
C ASP A 196 44.09 -10.94 -6.16
N ASN A 197 43.62 -10.12 -5.21
CA ASN A 197 42.82 -10.59 -4.08
C ASN A 197 41.42 -11.05 -4.54
N VAL A 198 40.72 -10.26 -5.36
CA VAL A 198 39.40 -10.63 -5.92
C VAL A 198 39.50 -11.90 -6.76
N ALA A 199 40.57 -12.07 -7.55
CA ALA A 199 40.78 -13.28 -8.34
C ALA A 199 41.04 -14.53 -7.47
N ALA A 200 41.89 -14.42 -6.44
CA ALA A 200 42.13 -15.52 -5.51
C ALA A 200 40.86 -15.90 -4.71
N VAL A 201 40.13 -14.90 -4.23
CA VAL A 201 38.91 -15.11 -3.44
C VAL A 201 37.74 -15.60 -4.31
N LEU A 202 37.68 -15.25 -5.59
CA LEU A 202 36.76 -15.86 -6.56
C LEU A 202 37.01 -17.36 -6.71
N GLN A 203 38.27 -17.79 -6.84
CA GLN A 203 38.62 -19.21 -6.92
C GLN A 203 38.25 -19.95 -5.63
N GLN A 204 38.52 -19.35 -4.46
CA GLN A 204 38.10 -19.90 -3.17
C GLN A 204 36.57 -20.03 -3.06
N LEU A 205 35.82 -18.98 -3.44
CA LEU A 205 34.35 -19.01 -3.49
C LEU A 205 33.84 -20.15 -4.39
N GLN A 206 34.45 -20.37 -5.55
CA GLN A 206 34.04 -21.47 -6.44
C GLN A 206 34.22 -22.85 -5.79
N GLN A 207 35.32 -23.07 -5.06
CA GLN A 207 35.56 -24.34 -4.35
C GLN A 207 34.64 -24.48 -3.12
N ASP A 208 34.53 -23.46 -2.28
CA ASP A 208 33.67 -23.47 -1.10
C ASP A 208 32.19 -23.70 -1.48
N CYS A 209 31.71 -23.10 -2.58
CA CYS A 209 30.39 -23.37 -3.15
C CYS A 209 30.19 -24.86 -3.48
N LEU A 210 31.17 -25.51 -4.09
CA LEU A 210 31.07 -26.92 -4.47
C LEU A 210 30.94 -27.82 -3.24
N THR A 211 31.56 -27.48 -2.10
CA THR A 211 31.42 -28.25 -0.84
C THR A 211 29.99 -28.28 -0.31
N ILE A 212 29.23 -27.18 -0.49
CA ILE A 212 27.81 -27.06 -0.11
C ILE A 212 26.84 -27.42 -1.26
N GLY A 213 27.35 -27.95 -2.38
CA GLY A 213 26.54 -28.35 -3.53
C GLY A 213 26.01 -27.20 -4.39
N LEU A 214 26.60 -26.01 -4.29
CA LEU A 214 26.32 -24.87 -5.16
C LEU A 214 27.37 -24.73 -6.27
N ARG A 215 27.04 -23.95 -7.31
CA ARG A 215 27.96 -23.58 -8.40
C ARG A 215 27.77 -22.12 -8.76
N LEU A 216 28.86 -21.37 -8.86
CA LEU A 216 28.83 -20.00 -9.37
C LEU A 216 28.53 -20.02 -10.88
N ASN A 217 27.67 -19.12 -11.35
CA ASN A 217 27.30 -18.99 -12.75
C ASN A 217 28.06 -17.82 -13.40
N LEU A 218 29.24 -18.11 -13.95
CA LEU A 218 30.10 -17.09 -14.55
C LEU A 218 29.47 -16.41 -15.77
N ASP A 219 28.55 -17.08 -16.47
CA ASP A 219 27.80 -16.51 -17.61
C ASP A 219 26.79 -15.42 -17.17
N LYS A 220 26.57 -15.28 -15.85
CA LYS A 220 25.73 -14.26 -15.20
C LYS A 220 26.47 -13.35 -14.23
N SER A 221 27.58 -13.81 -13.65
CA SER A 221 28.50 -12.94 -12.92
C SER A 221 29.10 -11.90 -13.88
N GLU A 222 29.23 -10.67 -13.44
CA GLU A 222 29.88 -9.58 -14.18
C GLU A 222 31.19 -9.19 -13.49
N LEU A 223 32.13 -8.61 -14.23
CA LEU A 223 33.36 -8.07 -13.67
C LEU A 223 33.36 -6.55 -13.83
N VAL A 224 33.27 -5.85 -12.69
CA VAL A 224 33.27 -4.39 -12.65
C VAL A 224 34.71 -3.89 -12.49
N ALA A 225 35.14 -2.95 -13.34
CA ALA A 225 36.45 -2.31 -13.25
C ALA A 225 36.31 -0.89 -12.68
N THR A 226 36.64 -0.72 -11.40
CA THR A 226 36.65 0.59 -10.73
C THR A 226 38.01 1.25 -10.88
N GLY A 227 38.15 2.14 -11.87
CA GLY A 227 39.39 2.88 -12.15
C GLY A 227 40.22 2.32 -13.33
N PRO A 228 41.47 2.81 -13.52
CA PRO A 228 42.28 2.54 -14.70
C PRO A 228 42.92 1.14 -14.69
N VAL A 229 42.10 0.11 -14.93
CA VAL A 229 42.53 -1.29 -14.96
C VAL A 229 42.92 -1.72 -16.37
N SER A 230 44.09 -2.34 -16.55
CA SER A 230 44.50 -2.86 -17.85
C SER A 230 43.84 -4.21 -18.18
N GLU A 231 43.35 -4.36 -19.41
CA GLU A 231 42.71 -5.61 -19.84
C GLU A 231 43.67 -6.81 -19.80
N ALA A 232 44.97 -6.56 -20.03
CA ALA A 232 46.02 -7.57 -19.91
C ALA A 232 46.16 -8.12 -18.46
N ALA A 233 45.99 -7.28 -17.44
CA ALA A 233 45.95 -7.75 -16.05
C ALA A 233 44.73 -8.64 -15.83
N LEU A 234 43.53 -8.20 -16.25
CA LEU A 234 42.29 -8.97 -16.08
C LEU A 234 42.36 -10.34 -16.78
N ARG A 235 42.82 -10.38 -18.04
CA ARG A 235 43.02 -11.62 -18.82
C ARG A 235 44.04 -12.59 -18.20
N ALA A 236 44.95 -12.10 -17.36
CA ALA A 236 45.93 -12.93 -16.66
C ALA A 236 45.42 -13.49 -15.31
N ARG A 237 44.29 -13.00 -14.78
CA ARG A 237 43.74 -13.40 -13.46
C ARG A 237 42.38 -14.08 -13.52
N PHE A 238 41.50 -13.64 -14.42
CA PHE A 238 40.10 -14.05 -14.46
C PHE A 238 39.79 -15.02 -15.60
N PRO A 239 38.83 -15.95 -15.42
CA PRO A 239 38.48 -16.93 -16.45
C PRO A 239 37.84 -16.26 -17.68
N PRO A 240 38.13 -16.71 -18.91
CA PRO A 240 37.61 -16.10 -20.13
C PRO A 240 36.08 -15.97 -20.22
N SER A 241 35.31 -16.85 -19.55
CA SER A 241 33.85 -16.78 -19.50
C SER A 241 33.30 -15.61 -18.66
N LEU A 242 34.08 -15.11 -17.69
CA LEU A 242 33.75 -13.89 -16.95
C LEU A 242 34.13 -12.63 -17.74
N LEU A 243 35.18 -12.72 -18.56
CA LEU A 243 35.72 -11.60 -19.34
C LEU A 243 35.01 -11.40 -20.68
N ASN A 244 34.49 -12.46 -21.31
CA ASN A 244 33.91 -12.42 -22.65
C ASN A 244 32.54 -13.10 -22.73
N ASN A 245 31.67 -12.61 -23.60
CA ASN A 245 30.40 -13.25 -23.97
C ASN A 245 30.66 -14.54 -24.77
N ALA A 246 29.65 -15.41 -24.90
CA ALA A 246 29.70 -16.55 -25.81
C ALA A 246 29.97 -16.17 -27.29
N GLY A 247 29.76 -14.91 -27.68
CA GLY A 247 30.12 -14.34 -28.98
C GLY A 247 31.48 -13.63 -29.05
N GLY A 248 32.33 -13.72 -28.02
CA GLY A 248 33.68 -13.16 -28.01
C GLY A 248 33.81 -11.65 -27.72
N ALA A 249 32.71 -10.91 -27.61
CA ALA A 249 32.71 -9.53 -27.10
C ALA A 249 33.10 -9.47 -25.61
N GLY A 250 33.64 -8.34 -25.15
CA GLY A 250 34.04 -8.15 -23.75
C GLY A 250 32.87 -7.86 -22.81
N ARG A 251 32.97 -8.34 -21.56
CA ARG A 251 31.97 -8.24 -20.47
C ARG A 251 32.42 -7.40 -19.27
N VAL A 252 33.61 -6.80 -19.33
CA VAL A 252 34.09 -5.91 -18.27
C VAL A 252 33.31 -4.60 -18.34
N VAL A 253 32.71 -4.19 -17.22
CA VAL A 253 31.83 -3.02 -17.14
C VAL A 253 32.35 -1.98 -16.14
N HIS A 254 31.96 -0.72 -16.34
CA HIS A 254 32.24 0.38 -15.40
C HIS A 254 30.96 0.91 -14.72
N SER A 255 29.78 0.52 -15.22
CA SER A 255 28.47 0.84 -14.65
C SER A 255 27.56 -0.39 -14.76
N PHE A 256 26.77 -0.68 -13.73
CA PHE A 256 26.11 -1.98 -13.53
C PHE A 256 24.83 -1.86 -12.68
N GLU A 257 23.95 -2.87 -12.75
CA GLU A 257 22.78 -2.97 -11.86
C GLU A 257 23.05 -3.95 -10.72
N PHE A 258 22.91 -3.50 -9.47
CA PHE A 258 22.97 -4.36 -8.29
C PHE A 258 21.70 -4.25 -7.46
N LEU A 259 20.97 -5.36 -7.29
CA LEU A 259 19.74 -5.46 -6.48
C LEU A 259 18.64 -4.44 -6.86
N GLY A 260 18.65 -3.96 -8.10
CA GLY A 260 17.73 -2.95 -8.56
C GLY A 260 18.22 -1.50 -8.41
N ALA A 261 19.45 -1.25 -7.97
CA ALA A 261 20.10 0.05 -8.05
C ALA A 261 21.01 0.11 -9.29
N ALA A 262 20.98 1.20 -10.05
CA ALA A 262 22.04 1.50 -11.00
C ALA A 262 23.26 2.06 -10.26
N ILE A 263 24.48 1.66 -10.64
CA ILE A 263 25.72 2.13 -10.03
C ILE A 263 26.69 2.49 -11.17
N GLY A 264 27.37 3.63 -11.06
CA GLY A 264 28.29 4.15 -12.08
C GLY A 264 27.86 5.52 -12.62
N GLU A 265 28.07 5.76 -13.91
CA GLU A 265 27.90 7.07 -14.55
C GLU A 265 26.46 7.60 -14.55
N ASP A 266 26.31 8.92 -14.49
CA ASP A 266 24.99 9.60 -14.52
C ASP A 266 24.17 9.23 -15.78
N THR A 267 24.82 9.00 -16.93
CA THR A 267 24.18 8.54 -18.16
C THR A 267 23.58 7.13 -18.01
N PHE A 268 24.30 6.21 -17.36
CA PHE A 268 23.82 4.87 -17.08
C PHE A 268 22.64 4.89 -16.09
N ILE A 269 22.71 5.72 -15.04
CA ILE A 269 21.63 5.90 -14.06
C ILE A 269 20.36 6.49 -14.72
N ARG A 270 20.53 7.48 -15.60
CA ARG A 270 19.46 8.06 -16.42
C ARG A 270 18.80 6.99 -17.27
N ASP A 271 19.59 6.28 -18.07
CA ASP A 271 19.09 5.34 -19.06
C ASP A 271 18.44 4.13 -18.39
N HIS A 272 18.98 3.64 -17.27
CA HIS A 272 18.36 2.60 -16.44
C HIS A 272 16.99 3.00 -15.90
N THR A 273 16.84 4.26 -15.48
CA THR A 273 15.57 4.78 -14.96
C THR A 273 14.57 5.04 -16.10
N ALA A 274 15.03 5.49 -17.27
CA ALA A 274 14.21 5.61 -18.48
C ALA A 274 13.70 4.24 -18.94
N ASP A 275 14.54 3.21 -18.93
CA ASP A 275 14.18 1.83 -19.27
C ASP A 275 13.10 1.27 -18.33
N ARG A 276 13.11 1.70 -17.06
CA ARG A 276 12.08 1.37 -16.06
C ARG A 276 10.79 2.15 -16.24
N ALA A 277 10.87 3.43 -16.58
CA ALA A 277 9.71 4.25 -16.94
C ALA A 277 9.00 3.67 -18.18
N ALA A 278 9.76 3.31 -19.22
CA ALA A 278 9.24 2.67 -20.44
C ALA A 278 8.56 1.32 -20.14
N LYS A 279 9.20 0.44 -19.36
CA LYS A 279 8.60 -0.85 -18.94
C LYS A 279 7.36 -0.69 -18.04
N ALA A 280 7.26 0.42 -17.31
CA ALA A 280 6.03 0.77 -16.58
C ALA A 280 4.95 1.39 -17.50
N GLY A 281 5.33 1.95 -18.65
CA GLY A 281 4.43 2.46 -19.68
C GLY A 281 3.42 1.44 -20.16
N ASN A 282 3.88 0.24 -20.51
CA ASN A 282 2.98 -0.86 -20.93
C ASN A 282 1.84 -1.13 -19.92
N LEU A 283 2.13 -1.00 -18.62
CA LEU A 283 1.12 -1.13 -17.56
C LEU A 283 0.21 0.11 -17.47
N LEU A 284 0.73 1.31 -17.70
CA LEU A 284 -0.08 2.53 -17.75
C LEU A 284 -1.06 2.50 -18.94
N ASP A 285 -0.65 1.93 -20.07
CA ASP A 285 -1.50 1.67 -21.24
C ASP A 285 -2.56 0.59 -20.91
N GLU A 286 -2.16 -0.57 -20.35
CA GLU A 286 -3.12 -1.60 -19.86
C GLU A 286 -4.09 -1.07 -18.80
N LEU A 287 -3.68 -0.11 -17.97
CA LEU A 287 -4.54 0.55 -16.99
C LEU A 287 -5.50 1.55 -17.65
N ALA A 288 -5.11 2.23 -18.73
CA ALA A 288 -5.94 3.21 -19.42
C ALA A 288 -7.21 2.56 -20.02
N GLU A 289 -7.10 1.33 -20.52
CA GLU A 289 -8.20 0.53 -21.08
C GLU A 289 -9.23 0.01 -20.04
N LEU A 290 -9.09 0.35 -18.74
CA LEU A 290 -10.02 -0.12 -17.71
C LEU A 290 -11.35 0.68 -17.71
N PRO A 291 -12.50 0.05 -17.97
CA PRO A 291 -13.80 0.75 -18.11
C PRO A 291 -14.41 1.25 -16.79
N ASP A 292 -13.78 0.95 -15.65
CA ASP A 292 -14.19 1.44 -14.33
C ASP A 292 -13.13 2.38 -13.77
N ALA A 293 -13.32 3.68 -14.00
CA ALA A 293 -12.41 4.74 -13.58
C ALA A 293 -12.13 4.76 -12.06
N GLN A 294 -13.05 4.24 -11.23
CA GLN A 294 -12.86 4.14 -9.78
C GLN A 294 -11.85 3.02 -9.43
N VAL A 295 -11.90 1.90 -10.14
CA VAL A 295 -10.87 0.85 -10.09
C VAL A 295 -9.55 1.35 -10.69
N GLY A 296 -9.62 1.98 -11.88
CA GLY A 296 -8.47 2.51 -12.61
C GLY A 296 -7.64 3.49 -11.79
N LEU A 297 -8.25 4.58 -11.28
CA LEU A 297 -7.53 5.56 -10.44
C LEU A 297 -6.97 4.94 -9.15
N ARG A 298 -7.67 3.95 -8.57
CA ARG A 298 -7.19 3.22 -7.39
C ARG A 298 -5.92 2.42 -7.70
N LEU A 299 -5.88 1.73 -8.84
CA LEU A 299 -4.72 0.96 -9.31
C LEU A 299 -3.59 1.88 -9.75
N LEU A 300 -3.86 2.95 -10.49
CA LEU A 300 -2.88 3.96 -10.87
C LEU A 300 -2.16 4.52 -9.64
N ARG A 301 -2.91 4.98 -8.62
CA ARG A 301 -2.33 5.52 -7.39
C ARG A 301 -1.59 4.48 -6.54
N ALA A 302 -2.10 3.26 -6.43
CA ALA A 302 -1.54 2.24 -5.52
C ALA A 302 -0.41 1.41 -6.15
N CYS A 303 -0.38 1.29 -7.48
CA CYS A 303 0.43 0.30 -8.20
C CYS A 303 0.95 0.76 -9.57
N GLY A 304 0.37 1.78 -10.21
CA GLY A 304 0.72 2.22 -11.57
C GLY A 304 1.75 3.35 -11.62
N GLY A 305 1.52 4.44 -10.88
CA GLY A 305 2.37 5.63 -10.82
C GLY A 305 3.51 5.50 -9.81
N TYR A 306 3.60 6.45 -8.86
CA TYR A 306 4.68 6.61 -7.87
C TYR A 306 5.32 5.32 -7.32
N ALA A 307 4.51 4.30 -7.04
CA ALA A 307 4.96 3.00 -6.53
C ALA A 307 5.90 2.22 -7.47
N ARG A 308 5.96 2.53 -8.79
CA ARG A 308 6.84 1.87 -9.76
C ARG A 308 8.29 2.32 -9.68
N LEU A 309 8.53 3.62 -9.55
CA LEU A 309 9.89 4.18 -9.57
C LEU A 309 10.46 4.49 -8.18
N VAL A 310 9.69 4.27 -7.10
CA VAL A 310 10.13 4.52 -5.72
C VAL A 310 11.37 3.72 -5.28
N HIS A 311 11.76 2.67 -6.02
CA HIS A 311 13.04 1.99 -5.81
C HIS A 311 14.22 2.79 -6.41
N SER A 312 14.16 3.19 -7.69
CA SER A 312 15.16 4.08 -8.30
C SER A 312 15.30 5.40 -7.52
N MET A 313 14.19 6.01 -7.11
CA MET A 313 14.21 7.25 -6.32
C MET A 313 14.88 7.12 -4.94
N ARG A 314 15.04 5.91 -4.40
CA ARG A 314 15.74 5.64 -3.13
C ARG A 314 17.20 5.25 -3.32
N CYS A 315 17.54 4.66 -4.46
CA CYS A 315 18.86 4.11 -4.73
C CYS A 315 19.78 5.07 -5.51
N ASN A 316 19.21 5.98 -6.29
CA ASN A 316 19.95 6.80 -7.25
C ASN A 316 19.79 8.31 -6.96
N PRO A 317 20.80 9.14 -7.30
CA PRO A 317 20.69 10.58 -7.12
C PRO A 317 19.52 11.17 -7.94
N PRO A 318 18.80 12.17 -7.44
CA PRO A 318 17.69 12.80 -8.17
C PRO A 318 18.12 13.45 -9.50
N GLN A 319 19.26 14.15 -9.50
CA GLN A 319 19.79 14.85 -10.67
C GLN A 319 19.99 13.94 -11.89
N SER A 320 20.48 12.72 -11.65
CA SER A 320 20.82 11.73 -12.67
C SER A 320 19.60 11.08 -13.31
N GLN A 321 18.43 11.12 -12.64
CA GLN A 321 17.20 10.46 -13.09
C GLN A 321 16.05 11.43 -13.41
N GLY A 322 16.15 12.71 -13.08
CA GLY A 322 15.05 13.69 -13.13
C GLY A 322 14.28 13.70 -14.46
N LEU A 323 14.97 13.71 -15.60
CA LEU A 323 14.35 13.65 -16.93
C LEU A 323 13.47 12.40 -17.13
N ALA A 324 13.94 11.23 -16.68
CA ALA A 324 13.19 9.97 -16.78
C ALA A 324 11.99 9.95 -15.82
N LEU A 325 12.09 10.63 -14.68
CA LEU A 325 10.97 10.76 -13.74
C LEU A 325 9.90 11.74 -14.23
N ASP A 326 10.28 12.88 -14.82
CA ASP A 326 9.32 13.82 -15.43
C ASP A 326 8.59 13.21 -16.62
N MET A 327 9.33 12.50 -17.51
CA MET A 327 8.71 11.71 -18.59
C MET A 327 7.68 10.72 -18.04
N PHE A 328 8.01 9.98 -16.98
CA PHE A 328 7.09 9.06 -16.34
C PHE A 328 5.88 9.75 -15.68
N ASP A 329 6.07 10.90 -15.04
CA ASP A 329 4.97 11.69 -14.47
C ASP A 329 4.03 12.23 -15.57
N GLY A 330 4.57 12.54 -16.75
CA GLY A 330 3.80 12.81 -17.96
C GLY A 330 2.97 11.60 -18.41
N MET A 331 3.53 10.39 -18.39
CA MET A 331 2.81 9.15 -18.70
C MET A 331 1.70 8.85 -17.66
N VAL A 332 1.95 9.11 -16.37
CA VAL A 332 0.94 9.01 -15.30
C VAL A 332 -0.18 10.03 -15.49
N ARG A 333 0.14 11.26 -15.92
CA ARG A 333 -0.86 12.29 -16.26
C ARG A 333 -1.70 11.93 -17.48
N ARG A 334 -1.09 11.31 -18.50
CA ARG A 334 -1.82 10.76 -19.65
C ARG A 334 -2.75 9.63 -19.23
N CYS A 335 -2.22 8.60 -18.55
CA CYS A 335 -3.01 7.47 -18.05
C CYS A 335 -4.19 7.92 -17.19
N PHE A 336 -4.02 8.94 -16.34
CA PHE A 336 -5.14 9.56 -15.61
C PHE A 336 -6.20 10.16 -16.54
N GLY A 337 -5.80 10.87 -17.59
CA GLY A 337 -6.73 11.47 -18.55
C GLY A 337 -7.49 10.43 -19.35
N ASP A 338 -6.76 9.45 -19.90
CA ASP A 338 -7.32 8.37 -20.70
C ASP A 338 -8.30 7.51 -19.85
N LEU A 339 -7.97 7.24 -18.57
CA LEU A 339 -8.84 6.55 -17.59
C LEU A 339 -10.15 7.27 -17.25
N THR A 340 -10.21 8.60 -17.36
CA THR A 340 -11.27 9.40 -16.71
C THR A 340 -12.02 10.35 -17.65
N GLY A 341 -11.47 10.64 -18.82
CA GLY A 341 -11.93 11.73 -19.69
C GLY A 341 -11.66 13.13 -19.11
N ILE A 342 -10.64 13.27 -18.27
CA ILE A 342 -10.31 14.51 -17.56
C ILE A 342 -8.89 14.95 -17.90
N HIS A 343 -8.73 16.14 -18.47
CA HIS A 343 -7.43 16.73 -18.79
C HIS A 343 -7.21 18.00 -17.94
N PRO A 344 -6.55 17.90 -16.76
CA PRO A 344 -6.42 19.03 -15.85
C PRO A 344 -5.41 20.06 -16.36
N THR A 345 -5.64 21.34 -16.04
CA THR A 345 -4.60 22.40 -16.17
C THR A 345 -3.39 22.10 -15.26
N THR A 346 -2.28 22.80 -15.45
CA THR A 346 -1.08 22.63 -14.59
C THR A 346 -1.38 22.87 -13.11
N GLN A 347 -2.24 23.83 -12.77
CA GLN A 347 -2.67 24.12 -11.39
C GLN A 347 -3.52 22.97 -10.83
N GLN A 348 -4.49 22.48 -11.61
CA GLN A 348 -5.36 21.36 -11.22
C GLN A 348 -4.58 20.04 -11.11
N TRP A 349 -3.56 19.83 -11.96
CA TRP A 349 -2.64 18.70 -11.83
C TRP A 349 -1.74 18.81 -10.60
N SER A 350 -1.27 20.01 -10.27
CA SER A 350 -0.54 20.27 -9.01
C SER A 350 -1.38 19.87 -7.79
N GLN A 351 -2.67 20.20 -7.77
CA GLN A 351 -3.59 19.69 -6.76
C GLN A 351 -3.74 18.16 -6.83
N ALA A 352 -4.00 17.57 -8.00
CA ALA A 352 -4.18 16.13 -8.16
C ALA A 352 -2.97 15.30 -7.65
N ALA A 353 -1.76 15.83 -7.84
CA ALA A 353 -0.52 15.20 -7.42
C ALA A 353 -0.37 15.11 -5.88
N ARG A 354 -0.87 16.10 -5.12
CA ARG A 354 -0.73 16.11 -3.65
C ARG A 354 -1.42 14.92 -2.98
N GLY A 355 -0.94 14.57 -1.79
CA GLY A 355 -1.58 13.61 -0.88
C GLY A 355 -3.05 13.95 -0.54
N LEU A 356 -3.81 12.92 -0.16
CA LEU A 356 -5.26 13.00 0.10
C LEU A 356 -5.66 13.94 1.25
N SER A 357 -4.72 14.28 2.14
CA SER A 357 -4.87 15.28 3.21
C SER A 357 -4.90 16.72 2.72
N HIS A 358 -4.48 16.98 1.49
CA HIS A 358 -4.26 18.32 0.93
C HIS A 358 -5.12 18.52 -0.32
N ALA A 359 -6.37 18.07 -0.24
CA ALA A 359 -7.39 17.99 -1.31
C ALA A 359 -6.99 17.27 -2.62
N GLY A 360 -5.80 16.68 -2.71
CA GLY A 360 -5.33 16.00 -3.91
C GLY A 360 -5.91 14.60 -4.15
N LEU A 361 -5.43 13.94 -5.20
CA LEU A 361 -5.79 12.57 -5.56
C LEU A 361 -4.72 11.54 -5.15
N GLY A 362 -3.53 12.01 -4.73
CA GLY A 362 -2.39 11.18 -4.35
C GLY A 362 -1.53 10.71 -5.52
N LEU A 363 -1.66 11.33 -6.70
CA LEU A 363 -0.87 11.01 -7.91
C LEU A 363 0.49 11.73 -7.87
N ARG A 364 1.24 11.54 -6.77
CA ARG A 364 2.49 12.27 -6.51
C ARG A 364 3.48 12.07 -7.65
N SER A 365 4.04 13.19 -8.09
CA SER A 365 5.18 13.24 -9.01
C SER A 365 6.35 12.45 -8.43
N CYS A 366 6.96 11.61 -9.25
CA CYS A 366 8.24 10.97 -8.96
C CYS A 366 9.35 12.01 -8.91
N GLU A 367 9.43 12.92 -9.89
CA GLU A 367 10.50 13.94 -9.98
C GLU A 367 10.60 14.75 -8.69
N LYS A 368 9.50 15.42 -8.29
CA LYS A 368 9.46 16.29 -7.11
C LYS A 368 9.79 15.57 -5.81
N HIS A 369 9.37 14.32 -5.67
CA HIS A 369 9.57 13.52 -4.47
C HIS A 369 10.85 12.66 -4.51
N ALA A 370 11.68 12.77 -5.55
CA ALA A 370 12.91 11.98 -5.69
C ALA A 370 13.90 12.28 -4.56
N SER A 371 14.23 13.55 -4.30
CA SER A 371 15.10 13.91 -3.18
C SER A 371 14.55 13.47 -1.82
N ALA A 372 13.23 13.54 -1.62
CA ALA A 372 12.58 13.08 -0.39
C ALA A 372 12.67 11.55 -0.19
N ALA A 373 12.81 10.79 -1.28
CA ALA A 373 13.06 9.35 -1.24
C ALA A 373 14.56 9.04 -1.06
N PHE A 374 15.43 9.75 -1.78
CA PHE A 374 16.89 9.55 -1.74
C PHE A 374 17.49 9.91 -0.38
N LEU A 375 17.22 11.11 0.14
CA LEU A 375 17.79 11.59 1.42
C LEU A 375 17.36 10.70 2.60
N ALA A 376 16.08 10.35 2.67
CA ALA A 376 15.58 9.44 3.70
C ALA A 376 16.12 8.01 3.55
N SER A 377 16.39 7.56 2.32
CA SER A 377 17.03 6.28 2.04
C SER A 377 18.47 6.28 2.58
N VAL A 378 19.30 7.23 2.14
CA VAL A 378 20.69 7.43 2.59
C VAL A 378 20.77 7.52 4.12
N GLY A 379 19.98 8.39 4.73
CA GLY A 379 19.97 8.59 6.18
C GLY A 379 19.58 7.33 6.96
N SER A 380 18.59 6.58 6.45
CA SER A 380 18.18 5.29 7.05
C SER A 380 19.22 4.17 6.87
N SER A 381 20.10 4.27 5.86
CA SER A 381 21.10 3.23 5.57
C SER A 381 22.43 3.43 6.29
N LEU A 382 22.79 4.63 6.75
CA LEU A 382 24.13 4.93 7.31
C LEU A 382 24.60 3.93 8.38
N SER A 383 23.75 3.58 9.34
CA SER A 383 24.07 2.60 10.39
C SER A 383 24.29 1.20 9.82
N ALA A 384 23.44 0.78 8.87
CA ALA A 384 23.56 -0.51 8.22
C ALA A 384 24.82 -0.59 7.34
N CYS A 385 25.22 0.50 6.68
CA CYS A 385 26.47 0.54 5.94
C CYS A 385 27.69 0.37 6.87
N ALA A 386 27.72 1.06 8.02
CA ALA A 386 28.77 0.90 9.04
C ALA A 386 28.80 -0.48 9.72
N GLU A 387 27.68 -1.21 9.75
CA GLU A 387 27.63 -2.63 10.18
C GLU A 387 28.18 -3.61 9.12
N LEU A 388 28.33 -3.17 7.86
CA LEU A 388 28.63 -4.02 6.71
C LEU A 388 30.02 -3.77 6.10
N ASP A 389 30.56 -2.56 6.27
CA ASP A 389 31.92 -2.14 5.94
C ASP A 389 32.50 -1.32 7.10
N THR A 390 33.63 -1.77 7.66
CA THR A 390 34.30 -1.10 8.80
C THR A 390 35.06 0.16 8.40
N ASN A 391 35.29 0.38 7.10
CA ASN A 391 35.92 1.58 6.55
C ASN A 391 34.88 2.64 6.15
N PHE A 392 33.58 2.35 6.29
CA PHE A 392 32.49 3.22 5.85
C PHE A 392 32.48 4.57 6.58
N SER A 393 32.83 5.63 5.86
CA SER A 393 32.79 7.01 6.34
C SER A 393 31.41 7.63 6.12
N ALA A 394 30.61 7.68 7.18
CA ALA A 394 29.28 8.30 7.14
C ALA A 394 29.34 9.81 6.79
N ASP A 395 30.41 10.50 7.18
CA ASP A 395 30.57 11.93 6.92
C ASP A 395 30.98 12.23 5.46
N GLU A 396 31.73 11.35 4.81
CA GLU A 396 31.97 11.42 3.35
C GLU A 396 30.66 11.21 2.57
N VAL A 397 29.82 10.24 2.97
CA VAL A 397 28.51 10.03 2.33
C VAL A 397 27.57 11.21 2.56
N LYS A 398 27.57 11.81 3.76
CA LYS A 398 26.82 13.04 4.07
C LYS A 398 27.25 14.23 3.22
N THR A 399 28.55 14.38 2.99
CA THR A 399 29.13 15.54 2.29
C THR A 399 29.27 15.35 0.78
N CYS A 400 28.94 14.16 0.24
CA CYS A 400 29.05 13.90 -1.19
C CYS A 400 28.11 14.79 -2.02
N SER A 401 28.54 15.12 -3.25
CA SER A 401 27.83 16.05 -4.14
C SER A 401 26.38 15.64 -4.41
N ALA A 402 26.10 14.35 -4.55
CA ALA A 402 24.76 13.82 -4.78
C ALA A 402 23.79 14.08 -3.61
N VAL A 403 24.26 13.97 -2.36
CA VAL A 403 23.43 14.23 -1.16
C VAL A 403 23.20 15.74 -0.99
N LEU A 404 24.23 16.55 -1.18
CA LEU A 404 24.11 18.01 -1.11
C LEU A 404 23.20 18.58 -2.22
N ALA A 405 23.33 18.07 -3.46
CA ALA A 405 22.46 18.44 -4.57
C ALA A 405 21.01 17.99 -4.36
N ALA A 406 20.79 16.77 -3.84
CA ALA A 406 19.45 16.30 -3.47
C ALA A 406 18.80 17.20 -2.40
N LEU A 407 19.55 17.63 -1.39
CA LEU A 407 19.08 18.54 -0.35
C LEU A 407 18.76 19.94 -0.92
N ALA A 408 19.61 20.48 -1.78
CA ALA A 408 19.38 21.75 -2.45
C ALA A 408 18.11 21.72 -3.31
N HIS A 409 17.93 20.67 -4.13
CA HIS A 409 16.73 20.46 -4.93
C HIS A 409 15.47 20.31 -4.06
N TYR A 410 15.55 19.59 -2.94
CA TYR A 410 14.42 19.43 -2.01
C TYR A 410 14.02 20.76 -1.36
N ASN A 411 15.00 21.52 -0.85
CA ASN A 411 14.74 22.82 -0.21
C ASN A 411 14.26 23.88 -1.23
N ALA A 412 14.66 23.80 -2.50
CA ALA A 412 14.16 24.69 -3.56
C ALA A 412 12.66 24.53 -3.85
N GLN A 413 12.02 23.44 -3.40
CA GLN A 413 10.57 23.23 -3.49
C GLN A 413 9.80 23.74 -2.24
N LEU A 414 10.49 24.28 -1.24
CA LEU A 414 9.91 24.72 0.04
C LEU A 414 10.03 26.25 0.24
N PRO A 415 9.13 26.87 1.02
CA PRO A 415 9.36 28.21 1.55
C PRO A 415 10.67 28.25 2.34
N PRO A 416 11.47 29.34 2.28
CA PRO A 416 12.76 29.41 2.96
C PRO A 416 12.72 29.03 4.45
N GLN A 417 11.65 29.39 5.15
CA GLN A 417 11.39 29.12 6.56
C GLN A 417 11.08 27.63 6.87
N GLN A 418 10.80 26.81 5.86
CA GLN A 418 10.52 25.37 5.99
C GLN A 418 11.70 24.49 5.52
N SER A 419 12.78 25.10 5.00
CA SER A 419 13.99 24.41 4.54
C SER A 419 14.59 23.52 5.64
N LEU A 420 15.10 22.35 5.28
CA LEU A 420 15.74 21.42 6.22
C LEU A 420 17.26 21.57 6.19
N SER A 421 17.90 21.43 7.35
CA SER A 421 19.33 21.15 7.43
C SER A 421 19.61 19.70 7.03
N LEU A 422 20.86 19.39 6.68
CA LEU A 422 21.29 18.06 6.26
C LEU A 422 20.93 16.97 7.30
N GLU A 423 21.29 17.18 8.58
CA GLU A 423 20.96 16.25 9.66
C GLU A 423 19.44 16.08 9.83
N THR A 424 18.64 17.15 9.68
CA THR A 424 17.17 17.04 9.75
C THR A 424 16.58 16.28 8.55
N ALA A 425 17.15 16.43 7.35
CA ALA A 425 16.72 15.69 6.18
C ALA A 425 17.06 14.20 6.27
N LEU A 426 18.28 13.85 6.71
CA LEU A 426 18.74 12.46 6.83
C LEU A 426 18.07 11.72 8.01
N SER A 427 17.66 12.43 9.07
CA SER A 427 16.86 11.84 10.17
C SER A 427 15.35 11.81 9.90
N SER A 428 14.86 12.44 8.82
CA SER A 428 13.44 12.44 8.44
C SER A 428 13.06 11.20 7.63
N THR A 429 11.82 10.72 7.78
CA THR A 429 11.32 9.66 6.89
C THR A 429 10.86 10.24 5.55
N GLN A 430 10.92 9.43 4.49
CA GLN A 430 10.38 9.76 3.16
C GLN A 430 8.90 10.21 3.22
N ARG A 431 8.13 9.66 4.17
CA ARG A 431 6.72 10.02 4.38
C ARG A 431 6.60 11.47 4.84
N ASP A 432 7.42 11.88 5.81
CA ASP A 432 7.33 13.18 6.44
C ASP A 432 7.89 14.27 5.53
N MET A 433 8.99 13.99 4.81
CA MET A 433 9.51 14.85 3.75
C MET A 433 8.48 15.03 2.62
N SER A 434 7.84 13.94 2.17
CA SER A 434 6.75 14.03 1.19
C SER A 434 5.51 14.76 1.70
N HIS A 435 5.24 14.72 3.01
CA HIS A 435 4.15 15.48 3.62
C HIS A 435 4.48 16.98 3.71
N ARG A 436 5.75 17.35 3.94
CA ARG A 436 6.20 18.74 3.90
C ARG A 436 6.07 19.34 2.50
N LEU A 437 6.47 18.61 1.46
CA LEU A 437 6.27 19.01 0.05
C LEU A 437 4.77 19.19 -0.28
N ASP A 438 3.92 18.22 0.08
CA ASP A 438 2.46 18.37 -0.11
C ASP A 438 1.91 19.60 0.65
N ALA A 439 2.38 19.84 1.89
CA ALA A 439 1.89 20.92 2.75
C ALA A 439 2.31 22.30 2.22
N ALA A 440 3.57 22.49 1.82
CA ALA A 440 4.04 23.71 1.17
C ALA A 440 3.25 24.02 -0.11
N ALA A 441 3.01 23.01 -0.96
CA ALA A 441 2.21 23.13 -2.17
C ALA A 441 0.69 23.28 -1.91
N TRP A 442 0.24 23.12 -0.66
CA TRP A 442 -1.13 23.32 -0.19
C TRP A 442 -1.31 24.72 0.39
N ASP A 443 -0.41 25.14 1.29
CA ASP A 443 -0.37 26.49 1.86
C ASP A 443 -0.25 27.54 0.75
N ALA A 444 0.57 27.29 -0.27
CA ALA A 444 0.69 28.13 -1.46
C ALA A 444 -0.61 28.23 -2.28
N GLN A 445 -1.42 27.15 -2.35
CA GLN A 445 -2.74 27.22 -3.01
C GLN A 445 -3.75 27.97 -2.14
N LEU A 446 -3.80 27.72 -0.82
CA LEU A 446 -4.70 28.43 0.09
C LEU A 446 -4.42 29.94 0.11
N GLY A 447 -3.14 30.34 0.09
CA GLY A 447 -2.74 31.75 0.06
C GLY A 447 -3.07 32.50 -1.24
N GLN A 448 -3.39 31.78 -2.32
CA GLN A 448 -3.83 32.34 -3.61
C GLN A 448 -5.34 32.17 -3.86
N ALA A 449 -5.99 31.24 -3.15
CA ALA A 449 -7.39 30.90 -3.28
C ALA A 449 -8.31 31.96 -2.66
N SER A 450 -9.47 32.19 -3.29
CA SER A 450 -10.55 32.97 -2.69
C SER A 450 -11.12 32.28 -1.43
N VAL A 451 -11.80 33.04 -0.57
CA VAL A 451 -12.48 32.53 0.64
C VAL A 451 -13.43 31.35 0.33
N VAL A 452 -14.04 31.35 -0.85
CA VAL A 452 -14.91 30.27 -1.35
C VAL A 452 -14.11 29.02 -1.67
N GLU A 453 -13.02 29.15 -2.43
CA GLU A 453 -12.13 28.03 -2.79
C GLU A 453 -11.41 27.46 -1.56
N GLN A 454 -10.98 28.29 -0.63
CA GLN A 454 -10.42 27.87 0.66
C GLN A 454 -11.42 26.97 1.41
N ALA A 455 -12.70 27.38 1.49
CA ALA A 455 -13.74 26.58 2.15
C ALA A 455 -14.01 25.24 1.42
N VAL A 456 -14.00 25.23 0.08
CA VAL A 456 -14.06 24.00 -0.72
C VAL A 456 -12.87 23.09 -0.40
N LEU A 457 -11.64 23.61 -0.46
CA LEU A 457 -10.41 22.85 -0.24
C LEU A 457 -10.35 22.24 1.17
N HIS A 458 -10.64 23.02 2.22
CA HIS A 458 -10.70 22.54 3.60
C HIS A 458 -11.74 21.42 3.77
N SER A 459 -12.91 21.55 3.15
CA SER A 459 -13.96 20.52 3.18
C SER A 459 -13.55 19.25 2.41
N GLU A 460 -12.89 19.39 1.25
CA GLU A 460 -12.36 18.28 0.43
C GLU A 460 -11.17 17.54 1.09
N ALA A 461 -10.36 18.23 1.90
CA ALA A 461 -9.23 17.67 2.64
C ALA A 461 -9.64 16.81 3.85
N SER A 462 -10.86 16.99 4.35
CA SER A 462 -11.40 16.30 5.53
C SER A 462 -11.41 14.77 5.40
N ILE A 463 -11.50 14.05 6.54
CA ILE A 463 -11.43 12.57 6.56
C ILE A 463 -12.59 11.95 5.76
N GLY A 464 -13.81 12.43 5.96
CA GLY A 464 -14.97 12.01 5.17
C GLY A 464 -14.98 12.59 3.75
N GLY A 465 -14.39 13.77 3.56
CA GLY A 465 -14.07 14.36 2.26
C GLY A 465 -13.32 13.40 1.35
N ARG A 466 -12.13 12.97 1.76
CA ARG A 466 -11.26 12.10 0.96
C ARG A 466 -11.63 10.60 0.97
N ALA A 467 -12.63 10.17 1.75
CA ALA A 467 -12.88 8.75 1.98
C ALA A 467 -13.24 7.97 0.71
N PHE A 468 -14.10 8.52 -0.18
CA PHE A 468 -14.49 7.86 -1.44
C PHE A 468 -13.29 7.45 -2.33
N LEU A 469 -12.21 8.24 -2.35
CA LEU A 469 -10.98 7.92 -3.11
C LEU A 469 -10.27 6.66 -2.60
N THR A 470 -10.58 6.22 -1.37
CA THR A 470 -10.05 5.00 -0.74
C THR A 470 -11.05 3.85 -0.68
N ALA A 471 -12.30 4.07 -1.10
CA ALA A 471 -13.34 3.06 -1.14
C ALA A 471 -12.95 1.89 -2.07
N VAL A 472 -13.28 0.67 -1.66
CA VAL A 472 -13.17 -0.52 -2.52
C VAL A 472 -14.44 -0.56 -3.38
N PRO A 473 -14.38 -0.57 -4.72
CA PRO A 473 -15.57 -0.57 -5.58
C PRO A 473 -16.40 -1.86 -5.44
N ARG A 474 -17.29 -1.92 -4.45
CA ARG A 474 -18.19 -3.04 -4.15
C ARG A 474 -19.48 -2.52 -3.53
N GLY A 475 -20.64 -3.07 -3.91
CA GLY A 475 -21.93 -2.68 -3.35
C GLY A 475 -22.13 -1.15 -3.35
N LEU A 476 -22.44 -0.57 -2.18
CA LEU A 476 -22.67 0.86 -1.99
C LEU A 476 -21.42 1.73 -2.17
N SER A 477 -20.21 1.17 -2.09
CA SER A 477 -18.96 1.91 -2.26
C SER A 477 -18.48 1.97 -3.73
N ARG A 478 -19.25 1.42 -4.69
CA ARG A 478 -19.02 1.57 -6.14
C ARG A 478 -19.77 2.78 -6.70
N MET A 479 -19.11 3.58 -7.54
CA MET A 479 -19.70 4.68 -8.29
C MET A 479 -19.91 4.30 -9.76
N GLU A 480 -20.92 4.90 -10.41
CA GLU A 480 -21.02 4.88 -11.88
C GLU A 480 -19.80 5.61 -12.49
N PRO A 481 -19.14 5.11 -13.56
CA PRO A 481 -17.92 5.74 -14.09
C PRO A 481 -18.09 7.23 -14.43
N ALA A 482 -19.19 7.60 -15.08
CA ALA A 482 -19.50 9.01 -15.38
C ALA A 482 -19.68 9.87 -14.11
N ALA A 483 -20.31 9.31 -13.07
CA ALA A 483 -20.45 10.00 -11.78
C ALA A 483 -19.10 10.09 -11.04
N PHE A 484 -18.21 9.10 -11.18
CA PHE A 484 -16.87 9.18 -10.63
C PHE A 484 -16.04 10.27 -11.33
N SER A 485 -16.04 10.32 -12.66
CA SER A 485 -15.33 11.38 -13.38
C SER A 485 -15.89 12.78 -13.09
N ALA A 486 -17.21 12.96 -13.04
CA ALA A 486 -17.81 14.24 -12.63
C ALA A 486 -17.45 14.63 -11.19
N GLU A 487 -17.38 13.67 -10.27
CA GLU A 487 -16.95 13.91 -8.89
C GLU A 487 -15.47 14.33 -8.80
N LEU A 488 -14.60 13.76 -9.65
CA LEU A 488 -13.20 14.18 -9.76
C LEU A 488 -13.07 15.59 -10.34
N ARG A 489 -13.87 15.96 -11.36
CA ARG A 489 -13.94 17.32 -11.92
C ARG A 489 -14.30 18.35 -10.84
N VAL A 490 -15.37 18.09 -10.08
CA VAL A 490 -15.81 18.96 -8.98
C VAL A 490 -14.75 19.06 -7.87
N ARG A 491 -14.08 17.95 -7.51
CA ARG A 491 -12.98 17.98 -6.52
C ARG A 491 -11.76 18.77 -6.99
N LEU A 492 -11.47 18.79 -8.29
CA LEU A 492 -10.37 19.54 -8.91
C LEU A 492 -10.77 20.97 -9.31
N SER A 493 -11.91 21.49 -8.82
CA SER A 493 -12.43 22.82 -9.15
C SER A 493 -12.48 23.10 -10.66
N MET A 494 -12.90 22.11 -11.44
CA MET A 494 -13.10 22.29 -12.89
C MET A 494 -14.42 22.99 -13.16
N PRO A 495 -14.49 23.93 -14.12
CA PRO A 495 -15.74 24.51 -14.56
C PRO A 495 -16.64 23.45 -15.20
N GLU A 496 -17.94 23.48 -14.93
CA GLU A 496 -18.93 22.60 -15.58
C GLU A 496 -19.62 23.26 -16.80
N ALA A 497 -19.27 24.52 -17.11
CA ALA A 497 -19.68 25.27 -18.28
C ALA A 497 -18.61 26.34 -18.61
N ASP A 498 -18.55 26.79 -19.86
CA ASP A 498 -17.49 27.70 -20.34
C ASP A 498 -17.70 29.18 -19.94
N ALA A 499 -18.85 29.50 -19.33
CA ALA A 499 -19.18 30.82 -18.79
C ALA A 499 -20.04 30.72 -17.52
N ASP A 500 -20.10 31.79 -16.73
CA ASP A 500 -20.97 31.88 -15.55
C ASP A 500 -22.45 31.95 -15.94
N VAL A 501 -23.08 30.78 -15.96
CA VAL A 501 -24.49 30.60 -16.34
C VAL A 501 -25.35 30.20 -15.14
N TRP A 502 -26.49 30.86 -14.98
CA TRP A 502 -27.51 30.49 -14.00
C TRP A 502 -27.92 29.03 -14.21
N CYS A 503 -28.09 28.27 -13.11
CA CYS A 503 -28.56 26.89 -13.24
C CYS A 503 -30.04 26.92 -13.66
N PRO A 504 -30.43 26.28 -14.78
CA PRO A 504 -31.81 26.34 -15.30
C PRO A 504 -32.87 25.67 -14.40
N ARG A 505 -32.48 25.21 -13.21
CA ARG A 505 -33.37 24.65 -12.18
C ARG A 505 -33.30 25.33 -10.80
N CYS A 506 -32.29 26.16 -10.48
CA CYS A 506 -32.22 26.77 -9.13
C CYS A 506 -31.22 27.93 -8.93
N ASP A 507 -31.55 28.76 -7.94
CA ASP A 507 -30.80 29.95 -7.51
C ASP A 507 -29.61 29.64 -6.56
N GLY A 508 -28.72 28.69 -6.89
CA GLY A 508 -27.58 28.43 -5.98
C GLY A 508 -26.50 27.44 -6.41
N PRO A 509 -25.34 27.44 -5.69
CA PRO A 509 -24.14 26.68 -6.04
C PRO A 509 -24.24 25.17 -5.76
N THR A 510 -25.15 24.74 -4.88
CA THR A 510 -25.58 23.33 -4.79
C THR A 510 -26.97 23.22 -5.39
N CYS A 511 -27.14 22.38 -6.43
CA CYS A 511 -28.43 22.23 -7.08
C CYS A 511 -29.52 21.79 -6.08
N ILE A 512 -30.62 22.55 -6.01
CA ILE A 512 -31.74 22.30 -5.10
C ILE A 512 -32.84 21.46 -5.79
N ALA A 513 -32.95 21.55 -7.12
CA ALA A 513 -34.07 21.03 -7.90
C ALA A 513 -33.64 19.88 -8.83
N GLY A 514 -34.51 18.88 -8.96
CA GLY A 514 -34.20 17.56 -9.54
C GLY A 514 -34.40 16.39 -8.56
N GLY A 515 -34.53 16.71 -7.26
CA GLY A 515 -34.83 15.77 -6.17
C GLY A 515 -33.61 15.17 -5.46
N GLU A 516 -32.39 15.43 -5.95
CA GLU A 516 -31.13 14.87 -5.45
C GLU A 516 -30.85 15.25 -4.00
N ARG A 517 -31.30 16.43 -3.55
CA ARG A 517 -31.24 16.84 -2.14
C ARG A 517 -31.98 15.84 -1.25
N THR A 518 -33.20 15.45 -1.63
CA THR A 518 -34.06 14.52 -0.90
C THR A 518 -33.57 13.08 -1.05
N GLN A 519 -33.16 12.66 -2.25
CA GLN A 519 -32.58 11.34 -2.49
C GLN A 519 -31.29 11.12 -1.69
N ARG A 520 -30.41 12.12 -1.63
CA ARG A 520 -29.20 12.11 -0.80
C ARG A 520 -29.53 12.03 0.69
N HIS A 521 -30.53 12.77 1.15
CA HIS A 521 -31.00 12.75 2.55
C HIS A 521 -31.50 11.35 2.95
N HIS A 522 -32.41 10.77 2.15
CA HIS A 522 -32.90 9.40 2.38
C HIS A 522 -31.75 8.37 2.31
N ALA A 523 -30.90 8.40 1.27
CA ALA A 523 -29.82 7.44 1.12
C ALA A 523 -28.79 7.49 2.26
N VAL A 524 -28.48 8.67 2.80
CA VAL A 524 -27.62 8.82 3.99
C VAL A 524 -28.32 8.29 5.24
N ARG A 525 -29.57 8.68 5.49
CA ARG A 525 -30.38 8.18 6.61
C ARG A 525 -30.49 6.66 6.59
N ASP A 526 -30.87 6.08 5.46
CA ASP A 526 -31.15 4.66 5.31
C ASP A 526 -29.86 3.83 5.46
N LEU A 527 -28.72 4.35 5.01
CA LEU A 527 -27.40 3.76 5.27
C LEU A 527 -27.02 3.79 6.76
N VAL A 528 -27.24 4.91 7.48
CA VAL A 528 -27.00 4.95 8.93
C VAL A 528 -27.99 4.05 9.69
N CYS A 529 -29.23 3.94 9.23
CA CYS A 529 -30.23 3.02 9.78
C CYS A 529 -29.81 1.55 9.57
N HIS A 530 -29.29 1.19 8.40
CA HIS A 530 -28.69 -0.13 8.14
C HIS A 530 -27.52 -0.42 9.09
N TRP A 531 -26.57 0.50 9.25
CA TRP A 531 -25.43 0.31 10.16
C TRP A 531 -25.85 0.28 11.64
N ALA A 532 -26.85 1.05 12.07
CA ALA A 532 -27.43 0.96 13.40
C ALA A 532 -28.18 -0.37 13.63
N THR A 533 -28.75 -0.96 12.58
CA THR A 533 -29.32 -2.32 12.59
C THR A 533 -28.23 -3.39 12.70
N LYS A 534 -27.13 -3.26 11.94
CA LYS A 534 -25.92 -4.11 12.11
C LYS A 534 -25.34 -3.99 13.52
N ALA A 535 -25.37 -2.79 14.12
CA ALA A 535 -25.01 -2.54 15.51
C ALA A 535 -26.02 -3.06 16.55
N GLY A 536 -27.19 -3.57 16.14
CA GLY A 536 -28.21 -4.12 17.04
C GLY A 536 -28.98 -3.07 17.84
N LEU A 537 -28.87 -1.79 17.47
CA LEU A 537 -29.39 -0.65 18.24
C LEU A 537 -30.91 -0.42 18.09
N ARG A 538 -31.59 -1.29 17.32
CA ARG A 538 -33.04 -1.23 17.02
C ARG A 538 -33.51 0.16 16.52
N PRO A 539 -32.88 0.72 15.47
CA PRO A 539 -33.27 2.02 14.93
C PRO A 539 -34.69 1.98 14.34
N GLN A 540 -35.36 3.13 14.37
CA GLN A 540 -36.66 3.36 13.76
C GLN A 540 -36.56 4.59 12.86
N ALA A 541 -36.70 4.41 11.54
CA ALA A 541 -36.71 5.52 10.58
C ALA A 541 -38.06 6.26 10.63
N GLU A 542 -38.03 7.59 10.52
CA GLU A 542 -39.21 8.49 10.53
C GLU A 542 -40.20 8.24 11.69
N ALA A 543 -39.70 7.81 12.86
CA ALA A 543 -40.54 7.40 13.99
C ALA A 543 -41.56 8.51 14.39
N PRO A 544 -42.87 8.23 14.34
CA PRO A 544 -43.91 9.20 14.66
C PRO A 544 -44.11 9.33 16.18
N HIS A 545 -44.72 10.44 16.61
CA HIS A 545 -45.17 10.66 18.00
C HIS A 545 -44.06 10.53 19.07
N LEU A 546 -42.80 10.81 18.72
CA LEU A 546 -41.67 10.83 19.65
C LEU A 546 -41.80 11.90 20.74
N LEU A 547 -42.60 12.93 20.51
CA LEU A 547 -42.94 13.96 21.50
C LEU A 547 -44.42 13.85 21.83
N LEU A 548 -44.73 13.86 23.13
CA LEU A 548 -46.08 13.97 23.67
C LEU A 548 -46.48 15.45 23.77
N PRO A 549 -47.79 15.78 23.61
CA PRO A 549 -48.34 17.10 23.90
C PRO A 549 -47.97 17.59 25.30
N GLN A 550 -47.48 18.82 25.43
CA GLN A 550 -47.16 19.42 26.73
C GLN A 550 -48.36 20.11 27.40
N SER A 551 -49.45 20.34 26.66
CA SER A 551 -50.75 20.79 27.18
C SER A 551 -51.90 20.26 26.30
N PRO A 552 -53.18 20.35 26.73
CA PRO A 552 -54.33 20.00 25.88
C PRO A 552 -54.41 20.80 24.58
N ASP A 553 -53.91 22.04 24.59
CA ASP A 553 -53.89 22.95 23.44
C ASP A 553 -52.66 22.77 22.53
N ASP A 554 -51.72 21.89 22.90
CA ASP A 554 -50.50 21.59 22.12
C ASP A 554 -50.80 20.59 20.99
N PHE A 555 -51.60 21.05 20.01
CA PHE A 555 -51.90 20.33 18.78
C PHE A 555 -50.66 20.14 17.87
N GLY A 556 -49.51 20.71 18.23
CA GLY A 556 -48.30 20.80 17.42
C GLY A 556 -47.24 19.74 17.74
N SER A 557 -46.83 19.62 19.01
CA SER A 557 -45.68 18.76 19.37
C SER A 557 -45.95 17.27 19.10
N GLY A 558 -47.16 16.79 19.41
CA GLY A 558 -47.62 15.43 19.12
C GLY A 558 -47.62 15.03 17.64
N ARG A 559 -47.46 16.01 16.74
CA ARG A 559 -47.33 15.82 15.27
C ARG A 559 -45.91 16.11 14.75
N ARG A 560 -44.99 16.62 15.57
CA ARG A 560 -43.59 16.84 15.14
C ARG A 560 -42.88 15.51 14.91
N ARG A 561 -42.00 15.49 13.91
CA ARG A 561 -41.01 14.44 13.67
C ARG A 561 -39.63 15.01 14.00
N PRO A 562 -39.15 14.90 15.26
CA PRO A 562 -37.84 15.43 15.67
C PRO A 562 -36.66 14.51 15.28
N ALA A 563 -36.90 13.45 14.49
CA ALA A 563 -35.88 12.49 14.11
C ALA A 563 -36.14 11.94 12.71
N ASP A 564 -35.09 11.83 11.93
CA ASP A 564 -35.01 10.92 10.76
C ASP A 564 -34.80 9.47 11.22
N ILE A 565 -34.04 9.27 12.30
CA ILE A 565 -33.81 7.96 12.93
C ILE A 565 -33.91 8.12 14.45
N PHE A 566 -34.85 7.42 15.08
CA PHE A 566 -34.86 7.23 16.52
C PHE A 566 -34.09 5.95 16.90
N ILE A 567 -33.26 6.03 17.94
CA ILE A 567 -32.53 4.89 18.50
C ILE A 567 -32.91 4.78 19.99
N PRO A 568 -33.63 3.73 20.43
CA PRO A 568 -34.12 3.60 21.81
C PRO A 568 -33.03 3.59 22.90
N ALA A 569 -31.79 3.19 22.56
CA ALA A 569 -30.68 3.10 23.52
C ALA A 569 -29.32 3.40 22.87
N LEU A 570 -29.08 4.65 22.44
CA LEU A 570 -27.76 5.08 22.01
C LEU A 570 -26.98 5.64 23.22
N ALA A 571 -25.91 4.95 23.60
CA ALA A 571 -25.09 5.29 24.78
C ALA A 571 -25.86 5.31 26.12
N GLY A 572 -26.95 4.53 26.22
CA GLY A 572 -27.80 4.44 27.42
C GLY A 572 -29.02 5.36 27.40
N SER A 573 -29.14 6.27 26.44
CA SER A 573 -30.27 7.19 26.30
C SER A 573 -31.08 6.96 25.02
N PRO A 574 -32.42 7.06 25.06
CA PRO A 574 -33.24 7.27 23.86
C PRO A 574 -32.71 8.49 23.08
N THR A 575 -32.50 8.34 21.78
CA THR A 575 -31.81 9.36 20.98
C THR A 575 -32.49 9.57 19.63
N ALA A 576 -32.83 10.82 19.34
CA ALA A 576 -33.29 11.31 18.04
C ALA A 576 -32.07 11.78 17.21
N LEU A 577 -31.87 11.15 16.04
CA LEU A 577 -30.90 11.58 15.03
C LEU A 577 -31.62 12.32 13.91
N ASP A 578 -31.15 13.52 13.57
CA ASP A 578 -31.80 14.43 12.62
C ASP A 578 -30.77 14.94 11.58
N PHE A 579 -30.87 14.49 10.32
CA PHE A 579 -29.81 14.61 9.33
C PHE A 579 -29.86 15.91 8.54
N ALA A 580 -28.73 16.35 8.00
CA ALA A 580 -28.70 17.38 6.97
C ALA A 580 -27.41 17.34 6.13
N VAL A 581 -27.49 17.89 4.92
CA VAL A 581 -26.31 18.25 4.13
C VAL A 581 -26.37 19.74 3.78
N THR A 582 -25.46 20.54 4.34
CA THR A 582 -25.40 22.01 4.21
C THR A 582 -24.19 22.45 3.38
N ALA A 583 -24.32 23.49 2.56
CA ALA A 583 -23.22 23.96 1.71
C ALA A 583 -22.06 24.55 2.55
N HIS A 584 -20.83 24.10 2.28
CA HIS A 584 -19.60 24.67 2.88
C HIS A 584 -19.35 26.13 2.46
N THR A 585 -19.97 26.59 1.38
CA THR A 585 -19.92 27.96 0.86
C THR A 585 -21.03 28.88 1.40
N ARG A 586 -21.78 28.47 2.43
CA ARG A 586 -22.88 29.24 3.03
C ARG A 586 -22.37 30.57 3.61
N GLN A 587 -22.89 31.69 3.11
CA GLN A 587 -22.42 33.06 3.40
C GLN A 587 -22.19 33.35 4.88
N GLU A 588 -23.17 33.06 5.74
CA GLU A 588 -23.13 33.25 7.20
C GLU A 588 -21.90 32.60 7.88
N THR A 589 -21.36 31.54 7.28
CA THR A 589 -20.28 30.71 7.83
C THR A 589 -18.99 30.78 7.02
N LEU A 590 -19.00 31.48 5.88
CA LEU A 590 -18.00 31.36 4.82
C LEU A 590 -16.59 31.72 5.30
N ALA A 591 -16.44 32.81 6.06
CA ALA A 591 -15.15 33.25 6.61
C ALA A 591 -14.58 32.35 7.73
N ILE A 592 -15.39 31.45 8.29
CA ILE A 592 -14.93 30.43 9.25
C ILE A 592 -14.64 29.12 8.50
N ALA A 593 -15.49 28.75 7.53
CA ALA A 593 -15.29 27.57 6.69
C ALA A 593 -14.01 27.65 5.84
N SER A 594 -13.56 28.86 5.47
CA SER A 594 -12.30 29.09 4.76
C SER A 594 -11.03 28.82 5.57
N THR A 595 -11.14 28.55 6.87
CA THR A 595 -10.01 28.16 7.74
C THR A 595 -10.27 26.86 8.50
N THR A 596 -11.53 26.53 8.76
CA THR A 596 -11.98 25.44 9.63
C THR A 596 -12.86 24.46 8.85
N PRO A 597 -12.35 23.26 8.48
CA PRO A 597 -13.16 22.22 7.86
C PRO A 597 -14.41 21.88 8.67
N GLY A 598 -15.58 21.75 8.03
CA GLY A 598 -16.82 21.39 8.72
C GLY A 598 -17.51 22.53 9.45
N ALA A 599 -17.01 23.77 9.43
CA ALA A 599 -17.62 24.89 10.15
C ALA A 599 -19.07 25.18 9.73
N ALA A 600 -19.40 25.00 8.44
CA ALA A 600 -20.78 25.17 7.97
C ALA A 600 -21.70 24.06 8.51
N ALA A 601 -21.20 22.83 8.59
CA ALA A 601 -21.91 21.73 9.25
C ALA A 601 -22.10 21.95 10.76
N ALA A 602 -21.07 22.45 11.45
CA ALA A 602 -21.13 22.75 12.89
C ALA A 602 -22.15 23.85 13.22
N ALA A 603 -22.12 24.97 12.49
CA ALA A 603 -23.10 26.05 12.66
C ALA A 603 -24.53 25.59 12.32
N TYR A 604 -24.71 24.80 11.26
CA TYR A 604 -26.05 24.29 10.91
C TYR A 604 -26.55 23.20 11.90
N ALA A 605 -25.65 22.45 12.53
CA ALA A 605 -26.00 21.56 13.64
C ALA A 605 -26.51 22.34 14.86
N GLN A 606 -25.82 23.42 15.24
CA GLN A 606 -26.27 24.33 16.31
C GLN A 606 -27.64 24.95 15.97
N HIS A 607 -27.82 25.42 14.74
CA HIS A 607 -29.11 25.93 14.25
C HIS A 607 -30.22 24.86 14.36
N LYS A 608 -29.99 23.61 13.92
CA LYS A 608 -30.97 22.52 14.05
C LYS A 608 -31.32 22.20 15.51
N ALA A 609 -30.35 22.24 16.43
CA ALA A 609 -30.61 22.02 17.85
C ALA A 609 -31.48 23.12 18.49
N ALA A 610 -31.23 24.39 18.12
CA ALA A 610 -32.00 25.54 18.60
C ALA A 610 -33.37 25.71 17.92
N TYR A 611 -33.51 25.25 16.67
CA TYR A 611 -34.71 25.47 15.86
C TYR A 611 -35.99 24.95 16.54
N LEU A 612 -36.95 25.86 16.73
CA LEU A 612 -38.21 25.62 17.45
C LEU A 612 -38.04 24.95 18.84
N ALA A 613 -36.92 25.24 19.51
CA ALA A 613 -36.49 24.64 20.78
C ALA A 613 -36.35 23.10 20.77
N THR A 614 -36.19 22.48 19.59
CA THR A 614 -36.34 21.03 19.41
C THR A 614 -35.44 20.19 20.33
N ALA A 615 -34.17 20.59 20.53
CA ALA A 615 -33.29 19.87 21.46
C ALA A 615 -33.76 19.95 22.93
N GLN A 616 -34.29 21.10 23.35
CA GLN A 616 -34.82 21.33 24.69
C GLN A 616 -36.13 20.53 24.91
N THR A 617 -37.05 20.54 23.94
CA THR A 617 -38.29 19.76 24.02
C THR A 617 -38.02 18.26 24.05
N CYS A 618 -37.05 17.76 23.28
CA CYS A 618 -36.62 16.36 23.37
C CYS A 618 -36.04 16.05 24.76
N GLN A 619 -35.15 16.89 25.27
CA GLN A 619 -34.50 16.70 26.58
C GLN A 619 -35.51 16.70 27.72
N GLN A 620 -36.52 17.57 27.69
CA GLN A 620 -37.64 17.59 28.65
C GLN A 620 -38.43 16.27 28.67
N GLN A 621 -38.45 15.53 27.57
CA GLN A 621 -39.13 14.24 27.43
C GLN A 621 -38.16 13.05 27.50
N GLY A 622 -36.94 13.25 28.00
CA GLY A 622 -35.94 12.19 28.19
C GLY A 622 -35.26 11.69 26.90
N ILE A 623 -35.51 12.35 25.76
CA ILE A 623 -34.91 12.02 24.47
C ILE A 623 -33.72 12.94 24.20
N ARG A 624 -32.56 12.36 23.91
CA ARG A 624 -31.39 13.12 23.45
C ARG A 624 -31.56 13.48 21.97
N PHE A 625 -31.60 14.77 21.63
CA PHE A 625 -31.54 15.22 20.24
C PHE A 625 -30.08 15.34 19.76
N LEU A 626 -29.77 14.86 18.56
CA LEU A 626 -28.46 14.98 17.92
C LEU A 626 -28.60 15.31 16.43
N PRO A 627 -28.20 16.53 16.00
CA PRO A 627 -28.03 16.85 14.59
C PRO A 627 -26.94 15.98 13.98
N MET A 628 -27.23 15.37 12.82
CA MET A 628 -26.30 14.56 12.05
C MET A 628 -25.96 15.29 10.74
N VAL A 629 -25.14 16.33 10.84
CA VAL A 629 -24.89 17.28 9.74
C VAL A 629 -23.58 16.98 9.01
N ALA A 630 -23.66 17.01 7.67
CA ALA A 630 -22.53 16.92 6.76
C ALA A 630 -22.50 18.09 5.76
N GLU A 631 -21.39 18.20 5.03
CA GLU A 631 -21.20 19.07 3.87
C GLU A 631 -21.24 18.23 2.56
N PRO A 632 -21.49 18.80 1.37
CA PRO A 632 -21.53 18.06 0.09
C PRO A 632 -20.30 17.22 -0.26
N THR A 633 -19.18 17.46 0.42
CA THR A 633 -17.93 16.69 0.33
C THR A 633 -17.96 15.39 1.14
N GLY A 634 -18.90 15.22 2.06
CA GLY A 634 -18.83 14.20 3.11
C GLY A 634 -17.97 14.60 4.32
N CYS A 635 -17.57 15.87 4.47
CA CYS A 635 -17.13 16.39 5.77
C CYS A 635 -18.31 16.35 6.74
N TRP A 636 -18.12 15.83 7.97
CA TRP A 636 -19.16 15.75 9.01
C TRP A 636 -18.78 16.63 10.21
N GLU A 637 -19.79 17.10 10.93
CA GLU A 637 -19.62 17.71 12.26
C GLU A 637 -19.06 16.69 13.27
N ASP A 638 -18.25 17.13 14.26
CA ASP A 638 -17.50 16.23 15.15
C ASP A 638 -18.37 15.39 16.10
N GLY A 639 -19.48 15.93 16.58
CA GLY A 639 -20.54 15.18 17.27
C GLY A 639 -21.10 14.06 16.39
N ALA A 640 -21.55 14.39 15.19
CA ALA A 640 -22.04 13.43 14.20
C ALA A 640 -20.98 12.36 13.88
N MET A 641 -19.73 12.73 13.64
CA MET A 641 -18.62 11.81 13.37
C MET A 641 -18.36 10.86 14.55
N ARG A 642 -18.43 11.36 15.80
CA ARG A 642 -18.35 10.53 17.02
C ARG A 642 -19.50 9.53 17.12
N ILE A 643 -20.72 9.90 16.71
CA ILE A 643 -21.87 8.98 16.64
C ILE A 643 -21.68 7.91 15.56
N LEU A 644 -21.27 8.29 14.35
CA LEU A 644 -21.00 7.35 13.26
C LEU A 644 -19.93 6.32 13.67
N LYS A 645 -18.84 6.78 14.31
CA LYS A 645 -17.80 5.90 14.88
C LYS A 645 -18.38 4.97 15.95
N ARG A 646 -19.23 5.46 16.85
CA ARG A 646 -19.84 4.64 17.91
C ARG A 646 -20.79 3.56 17.35
N ILE A 647 -21.52 3.87 16.27
CA ILE A 647 -22.36 2.89 15.55
C ILE A 647 -21.48 1.82 14.88
N ALA A 648 -20.43 2.21 14.14
CA ALA A 648 -19.51 1.27 13.51
C ALA A 648 -18.80 0.35 14.51
N HIS A 649 -18.32 0.88 15.64
CA HIS A 649 -17.71 0.07 16.70
C HIS A 649 -18.70 -0.96 17.28
N ALA A 650 -19.96 -0.58 17.51
CA ALA A 650 -20.99 -1.51 17.99
C ALA A 650 -21.36 -2.58 16.93
N ALA A 651 -21.37 -2.22 15.64
CA ALA A 651 -21.52 -3.18 14.54
C ALA A 651 -20.33 -4.16 14.44
N ALA A 652 -19.11 -3.67 14.63
CA ALA A 652 -17.89 -4.48 14.61
C ALA A 652 -17.89 -5.54 15.72
N VAL A 653 -18.17 -5.13 16.96
CA VAL A 653 -18.28 -6.04 18.13
C VAL A 653 -19.31 -7.15 17.90
N ARG A 654 -20.43 -6.86 17.23
CA ARG A 654 -21.46 -7.87 16.90
C ARG A 654 -21.09 -8.81 15.73
N SER A 655 -20.15 -8.42 14.88
CA SER A 655 -19.78 -9.18 13.66
C SER A 655 -18.40 -9.84 13.73
N GLY A 656 -17.61 -9.57 14.79
CA GLY A 656 -16.22 -10.02 14.88
C GLY A 656 -15.26 -9.28 13.94
N GLU A 657 -15.70 -8.15 13.37
CA GLU A 657 -14.88 -7.30 12.52
C GLU A 657 -13.95 -6.40 13.35
N ASP A 658 -12.82 -5.96 12.77
CA ASP A 658 -12.05 -4.87 13.37
C ASP A 658 -12.85 -3.56 13.34
N ALA A 659 -12.86 -2.84 14.47
CA ALA A 659 -13.59 -1.60 14.64
C ALA A 659 -13.06 -0.46 13.74
N GLY A 660 -11.75 -0.44 13.45
CA GLY A 660 -11.13 0.49 12.51
C GLY A 660 -11.56 0.24 11.06
N CYS A 661 -11.51 -1.01 10.61
CA CYS A 661 -11.99 -1.44 9.30
C CYS A 661 -13.50 -1.22 9.13
N ALA A 662 -14.30 -1.52 10.14
CA ALA A 662 -15.75 -1.28 10.13
C ALA A 662 -16.07 0.22 10.00
N PHE A 663 -15.44 1.08 10.81
CA PHE A 663 -15.63 2.53 10.73
C PHE A 663 -15.13 3.12 9.40
N THR A 664 -14.01 2.62 8.88
CA THR A 664 -13.48 3.03 7.58
C THR A 664 -14.43 2.63 6.45
N THR A 665 -15.02 1.43 6.49
CA THR A 665 -16.02 0.98 5.51
C THR A 665 -17.28 1.86 5.58
N PHE A 666 -17.82 2.11 6.78
CA PHE A 666 -19.01 2.96 6.97
C PHE A 666 -18.79 4.38 6.44
N LEU A 667 -17.63 4.98 6.73
CA LEU A 667 -17.30 6.33 6.25
C LEU A 667 -17.04 6.37 4.74
N GLN A 668 -16.49 5.30 4.15
CA GLN A 668 -16.36 5.15 2.70
C GLN A 668 -17.73 5.05 2.01
N ASP A 669 -18.65 4.22 2.51
CA ASP A 669 -20.00 4.09 1.97
C ASP A 669 -20.77 5.42 2.08
N LEU A 670 -20.70 6.12 3.22
CA LEU A 670 -21.33 7.44 3.40
C LEU A 670 -20.75 8.50 2.46
N SER A 671 -19.42 8.54 2.30
CA SER A 671 -18.73 9.46 1.39
C SER A 671 -19.13 9.20 -0.07
N VAL A 672 -19.16 7.94 -0.49
CA VAL A 672 -19.62 7.54 -1.84
C VAL A 672 -21.09 7.89 -2.06
N VAL A 673 -21.98 7.64 -1.09
CA VAL A 673 -23.41 8.00 -1.21
C VAL A 673 -23.62 9.51 -1.32
N ILE A 674 -22.94 10.32 -0.50
CA ILE A 674 -23.03 11.79 -0.56
C ILE A 674 -22.51 12.30 -1.91
N ARG A 675 -21.35 11.82 -2.35
CA ARG A 675 -20.67 12.28 -3.57
C ARG A 675 -21.31 11.79 -4.86
N SER A 676 -21.82 10.57 -4.92
CA SER A 676 -22.59 10.09 -6.09
C SER A 676 -23.81 10.96 -6.38
N ASN A 677 -24.49 11.44 -5.33
CA ASN A 677 -25.60 12.39 -5.49
C ASN A 677 -25.12 13.81 -5.88
N ARG A 678 -23.95 14.25 -5.41
CA ARG A 678 -23.32 15.52 -5.86
C ARG A 678 -22.98 15.45 -7.35
N ALA A 679 -22.32 14.37 -7.79
CA ALA A 679 -21.90 14.15 -9.15
C ALA A 679 -23.07 14.02 -10.14
N ARG A 680 -24.13 13.29 -9.79
CA ARG A 680 -25.35 13.21 -10.62
C ARG A 680 -26.02 14.57 -10.80
N ALA A 681 -26.01 15.43 -9.78
CA ALA A 681 -26.51 16.81 -9.90
C ALA A 681 -25.61 17.67 -10.82
N ALA A 682 -24.29 17.51 -10.76
CA ALA A 682 -23.35 18.17 -11.69
C ALA A 682 -23.56 17.71 -13.14
N LEU A 683 -23.63 16.39 -13.37
CA LEU A 683 -23.91 15.80 -14.70
C LEU A 683 -25.23 16.30 -15.29
N ARG A 684 -26.31 16.38 -14.49
CA ARG A 684 -27.60 16.91 -14.93
C ARG A 684 -27.52 18.39 -15.33
N ARG A 685 -26.87 19.22 -14.51
CA ARG A 685 -26.64 20.64 -14.85
C ARG A 685 -25.83 20.77 -16.14
N ARG A 686 -24.76 19.99 -16.31
CA ARG A 686 -23.92 20.03 -17.52
C ARG A 686 -24.68 19.60 -18.78
N ALA A 687 -25.49 18.54 -18.71
CA ALA A 687 -26.31 18.07 -19.82
C ALA A 687 -27.32 19.14 -20.28
N GLU A 688 -27.94 19.85 -19.33
CA GLU A 688 -28.92 20.91 -19.62
C GLU A 688 -28.23 22.18 -20.18
N LEU A 689 -27.03 22.51 -19.69
CA LEU A 689 -26.23 23.60 -20.23
C LEU A 689 -25.63 23.30 -21.61
N SER A 690 -25.55 22.03 -22.02
CA SER A 690 -25.25 21.62 -23.41
C SER A 690 -26.48 21.55 -24.33
N THR A 691 -27.66 21.99 -23.87
CA THR A 691 -28.88 22.10 -24.69
C THR A 691 -29.33 23.57 -24.91
N PHE A 692 -28.46 24.52 -24.60
CA PHE A 692 -28.58 25.95 -24.90
C PHE A 692 -27.35 26.43 -25.69
#